data_AF-A0A960SYX7-F1
#
_entry.id   AF-A0A960SYX7-F1
#
_cell.length_a   1.000
_cell.length_b   1.000
_cell.length_c   1.000
_cell.angle_alpha   90.00
_cell.angle_beta   90.00
_cell.angle_gamma   90.00
#
_symmetry.space_group_name_H-M   'P 1'
#
loop_
_entity.id
_entity.type
_entity.pdbx_description
1 polymer ?
#
loop_
_entity_poly.entity_id
_entity_poly.type
_entity_poly.pdbx_seq_one_letter_code
_entity_poly.pdbx_strand_id
1 'polypeptide(L)'
;LHAFGGTPAIVYSGDPDLVLTGAGNGSFFKNFSGAGSLIKRGPGMWTIGENTSHTGDTVIEQGVLRMRHPNFSDTAAVRISRGAMLDLWHYHGDAVGALVLDGVTMPAGTYNQSTHPQYFLGRGSLVVGGPAMTGTRPLTYWLGNTSRSDIISSMEVCLDYFNKYGRFSGNIQVRYDSNVPTAQASQGGPITFGGSISSRTAMHEMCHVQGTGTAWQWDYNRSGGQWTGAAVNLLVRQFNDSTSVMGCDPAHFWPYGLNYPSEDSEDTRRIQPMMVEAFRKDMGIGWSPPSIGTIPDQTVATNLSTGAVAFTTSSDVTALTASSSNPALVPASNIAISGSGTSRFITVTPAANQTGTATIYVIATDGLDTVSTTFTVTVGGATTAYVWANGTGPWDAVTPNWTGAGTLWPNSGSDHAVITGPAATLNVASGISAGEVTFNTDATLQGSPLTLAGTSPVVHVLDGVTVQAGAQLAGSSGLEKDGLGTLVLSGGQVYLGATTVTEGTLQLGDGTTNATVAGTISNAANLTWNPPADLTFTNVITGTGGVTQSSARTVTLNASNTFTGLTDVTTGTLVIRGGHASAQHAIDEGAELVFDTSSGSKNYPSTTFSGLGTLVKEGSNNLYWGSGAATFALPAGSLIDVRSGTFIGGSNANENWSSNESDLNIEAGATFDGVEANVRINRLTGSGTLKTGYNGAGYSNFTIGVANGSSTFDGTIADRSSSGVIRKIGTGTITFTNANSYTGATSISDTAGALRISHGSALGTSAGGVFITGGTSSAALELSGGITVAGESIRFDGRSTSSAHLRNHSGDNTWTGTISTNVGGSNYNIESASGMLTISGSLSNSQSGTRYWQLLGSGDGIVSGVIGAGSNPSGATVEKDGSGTWKLSAANLYGGGTTVNGGTLVADTSGTLGTGNLTVNTGAVCDLRNASGALSDAASVYLNGSGKLAIASGVAELVARLFVDDIEQPAGVYTSTSGFVTGAGSLVVTDGTVVLTPAEQWRQTYFGTTENTGNAADDQDPDHDGYVNLLERAFGLNPLGHDATGRPFIDTTGGGFALVFQQSRAATDLTLVVELSPDLGTSSWRDAILAPAPNADGTLELIDDTPPDVRIHRFTVTGTADRSFYRIRIQP
;
A
#
# COMPACT_ATOMS: atom_id res chain seq x y z
N LEU A 1 -0.88 25.37 -45.31
CA LEU A 1 -0.20 26.41 -46.13
C LEU A 1 1.05 25.79 -46.78
N HIS A 2 1.33 26.11 -48.05
CA HIS A 2 2.49 25.67 -48.82
C HIS A 2 3.82 26.30 -48.33
N ALA A 3 4.88 25.48 -48.27
CA ALA A 3 6.31 25.78 -48.44
C ALA A 3 7.20 26.29 -47.26
N PHE A 4 8.42 25.71 -47.26
CA PHE A 4 9.74 26.14 -46.74
C PHE A 4 10.22 25.78 -45.33
N GLY A 5 11.50 25.37 -45.30
CA GLY A 5 12.31 25.12 -44.11
C GLY A 5 12.92 26.38 -43.48
N GLY A 6 13.57 26.17 -42.34
CA GLY A 6 14.19 27.19 -41.48
C GLY A 6 13.36 27.47 -40.22
N THR A 7 13.98 27.41 -39.04
CA THR A 7 13.42 27.83 -37.73
C THR A 7 13.05 29.33 -37.73
N PRO A 8 11.98 29.78 -37.05
CA PRO A 8 11.66 29.48 -35.65
C PRO A 8 10.31 28.78 -35.42
N ALA A 9 10.09 28.33 -34.18
CA ALA A 9 8.92 27.59 -33.72
C ALA A 9 7.60 28.34 -34.00
N ILE A 10 6.69 27.71 -34.73
CA ILE A 10 5.29 28.14 -34.84
C ILE A 10 4.50 27.36 -33.78
N VAL A 11 3.96 28.06 -32.79
CA VAL A 11 2.89 27.52 -31.92
C VAL A 11 1.57 27.89 -32.59
N TYR A 12 0.88 26.90 -33.16
CA TYR A 12 -0.49 27.06 -33.66
C TYR A 12 -1.45 26.88 -32.49
N SER A 13 -2.16 27.95 -32.08
CA SER A 13 -2.94 27.99 -30.82
C SER A 13 -4.46 28.12 -31.00
N GLY A 14 -5.05 27.53 -32.05
CA GLY A 14 -6.50 27.28 -32.12
C GLY A 14 -7.21 27.68 -33.42
N ASP A 15 -7.97 26.71 -33.95
CA ASP A 15 -9.10 26.69 -34.92
C ASP A 15 -9.14 27.61 -36.16
N PRO A 16 -9.59 27.11 -37.34
CA PRO A 16 -10.35 25.87 -37.56
C PRO A 16 -9.53 24.83 -38.35
N ASP A 17 -9.28 23.66 -37.77
CA ASP A 17 -8.68 22.48 -38.41
C ASP A 17 -7.26 22.62 -39.02
N LEU A 18 -6.40 21.62 -38.76
CA LEU A 18 -5.17 21.46 -39.53
C LEU A 18 -5.48 20.68 -40.81
N VAL A 19 -5.66 21.41 -41.91
CA VAL A 19 -5.95 20.81 -43.22
C VAL A 19 -4.69 20.65 -44.06
N LEU A 20 -4.27 19.41 -44.28
CA LEU A 20 -3.16 19.04 -45.15
C LEU A 20 -3.68 18.87 -46.58
N THR A 21 -3.41 19.86 -47.43
CA THR A 21 -3.83 19.89 -48.84
C THR A 21 -2.62 19.82 -49.77
N GLY A 22 -2.62 18.93 -50.77
CA GLY A 22 -1.60 18.91 -51.81
C GLY A 22 -1.59 17.62 -52.63
N ALA A 23 -1.17 17.70 -53.90
CA ALA A 23 -1.09 16.54 -54.80
C ALA A 23 0.23 15.75 -54.69
N GLY A 24 1.28 16.32 -54.06
CA GLY A 24 2.58 15.67 -53.84
C GLY A 24 2.77 15.12 -52.41
N ASN A 25 3.91 14.47 -52.16
CA ASN A 25 4.26 13.93 -50.84
C ASN A 25 4.85 15.03 -49.93
N GLY A 26 4.51 15.02 -48.64
CA GLY A 26 4.97 16.01 -47.65
C GLY A 26 5.22 15.40 -46.26
N SER A 27 5.83 16.17 -45.36
CA SER A 27 6.07 15.73 -43.98
C SER A 27 5.98 16.89 -42.98
N PHE A 28 5.55 16.58 -41.76
CA PHE A 28 5.41 17.48 -40.64
C PHE A 28 6.05 16.86 -39.39
N PHE A 29 7.22 17.35 -39.02
CA PHE A 29 8.05 16.85 -37.90
C PHE A 29 8.12 17.87 -36.77
N LYS A 30 6.96 18.38 -36.34
CA LYS A 30 6.83 19.33 -35.23
C LYS A 30 5.63 18.96 -34.38
N ASN A 31 5.69 19.25 -33.08
CA ASN A 31 4.58 19.03 -32.15
C ASN A 31 3.45 20.04 -32.46
N PHE A 32 2.20 19.60 -32.36
CA PHE A 32 1.03 20.47 -32.38
C PHE A 32 -0.04 19.95 -31.42
N SER A 33 -0.91 20.85 -30.95
CA SER A 33 -1.90 20.62 -29.89
C SER A 33 -3.11 21.53 -30.08
N GLY A 34 -4.28 21.16 -29.55
CA GLY A 34 -5.52 21.94 -29.64
C GLY A 34 -6.75 21.08 -29.94
N ALA A 35 -7.95 21.67 -29.93
CA ALA A 35 -9.22 20.94 -30.04
C ALA A 35 -9.73 20.73 -31.48
N GLY A 36 -9.13 21.39 -32.48
CA GLY A 36 -9.54 21.27 -33.89
C GLY A 36 -9.12 19.94 -34.54
N SER A 37 -9.73 19.62 -35.68
CA SER A 37 -9.50 18.34 -36.38
C SER A 37 -8.24 18.33 -37.23
N LEU A 38 -7.65 17.14 -37.41
CA LEU A 38 -6.60 16.88 -38.39
C LEU A 38 -7.24 16.32 -39.67
N ILE A 39 -7.18 17.07 -40.77
CA ILE A 39 -7.87 16.71 -42.02
C ILE A 39 -6.86 16.54 -43.16
N LYS A 40 -6.87 15.37 -43.80
CA LYS A 40 -6.03 15.08 -44.98
C LYS A 40 -6.85 15.10 -46.28
N ARG A 41 -6.50 16.04 -47.17
CA ARG A 41 -7.11 16.26 -48.50
C ARG A 41 -6.08 16.16 -49.63
N GLY A 42 -6.53 15.67 -50.80
CA GLY A 42 -5.70 15.50 -52.00
C GLY A 42 -4.92 14.16 -52.05
N PRO A 43 -4.44 13.74 -53.23
CA PRO A 43 -4.05 12.35 -53.49
C PRO A 43 -2.66 11.92 -52.96
N GLY A 44 -1.79 12.86 -52.54
CA GLY A 44 -0.42 12.55 -52.10
C GLY A 44 -0.31 12.01 -50.66
N MET A 45 0.88 11.52 -50.28
CA MET A 45 1.18 11.01 -48.92
C MET A 45 1.74 12.10 -48.00
N TRP A 46 1.24 12.21 -46.76
CA TRP A 46 1.79 13.12 -45.75
C TRP A 46 2.22 12.37 -44.49
N THR A 47 3.43 12.62 -43.99
CA THR A 47 3.97 11.95 -42.79
C THR A 47 4.01 12.90 -41.58
N ILE A 48 3.42 12.50 -40.46
CA ILE A 48 3.55 13.14 -39.14
C ILE A 48 4.59 12.37 -38.33
N GLY A 49 5.61 13.06 -37.83
CA GLY A 49 6.81 12.39 -37.33
C GLY A 49 7.27 12.69 -35.91
N GLU A 50 6.61 13.58 -35.18
CA GLU A 50 6.89 13.88 -33.76
C GLU A 50 5.61 13.70 -32.92
N ASN A 51 5.68 13.77 -31.59
CA ASN A 51 4.51 13.59 -30.71
C ASN A 51 3.50 14.76 -30.79
N THR A 52 2.22 14.44 -30.83
CA THR A 52 1.11 15.40 -31.00
C THR A 52 0.05 15.19 -29.92
N SER A 53 -0.66 16.25 -29.51
CA SER A 53 -1.66 16.17 -28.43
C SER A 53 -2.98 16.88 -28.77
N HIS A 54 -3.38 16.83 -30.03
CA HIS A 54 -4.69 17.35 -30.44
C HIS A 54 -5.81 16.42 -29.97
N THR A 55 -6.95 17.02 -29.62
CA THR A 55 -8.10 16.28 -29.06
C THR A 55 -9.29 16.19 -30.01
N GLY A 56 -9.20 16.82 -31.19
CA GLY A 56 -10.23 16.75 -32.24
C GLY A 56 -10.10 15.53 -33.16
N ASP A 57 -11.13 15.27 -33.96
CA ASP A 57 -11.18 14.11 -34.86
C ASP A 57 -10.06 14.11 -35.92
N THR A 58 -9.67 12.91 -36.36
CA THR A 58 -8.77 12.76 -37.52
C THR A 58 -9.54 12.23 -38.72
N VAL A 59 -9.51 12.97 -39.83
CA VAL A 59 -10.28 12.67 -41.04
C VAL A 59 -9.37 12.58 -42.26
N ILE A 60 -9.44 11.46 -42.98
CA ILE A 60 -8.67 11.22 -44.20
C ILE A 60 -9.66 11.09 -45.35
N GLU A 61 -9.79 12.17 -46.12
CA GLU A 61 -10.73 12.25 -47.24
C GLU A 61 -10.12 11.68 -48.52
N GLN A 62 -8.83 11.94 -48.77
CA GLN A 62 -8.09 11.47 -49.96
C GLN A 62 -6.58 11.30 -49.68
N GLY A 63 -5.94 10.39 -50.42
CA GLY A 63 -4.49 10.13 -50.34
C GLY A 63 -4.09 9.31 -49.11
N VAL A 64 -2.82 9.44 -48.68
CA VAL A 64 -2.28 8.68 -47.53
C VAL A 64 -1.87 9.63 -46.40
N LEU A 65 -2.28 9.34 -45.17
CA LEU A 65 -1.72 9.97 -43.96
C LEU A 65 -0.84 8.95 -43.24
N ARG A 66 0.40 9.29 -42.91
CA ARG A 66 1.35 8.41 -42.22
C ARG A 66 1.70 8.92 -40.83
N MET A 67 1.66 8.06 -39.83
CA MET A 67 1.94 8.34 -38.42
C MET A 67 3.19 7.59 -37.97
N ARG A 68 4.21 8.26 -37.42
CA ARG A 68 5.43 7.59 -36.92
C ARG A 68 5.43 7.32 -35.41
N HIS A 69 4.41 7.77 -34.68
CA HIS A 69 4.24 7.60 -33.23
C HIS A 69 2.73 7.56 -32.87
N PRO A 70 2.31 6.83 -31.81
CA PRO A 70 0.90 6.75 -31.39
C PRO A 70 0.47 8.03 -30.67
N ASN A 71 -0.41 8.82 -31.28
CA ASN A 71 -0.81 10.15 -30.77
C ASN A 71 -2.24 10.56 -31.17
N PHE A 72 -3.11 9.61 -31.47
CA PHE A 72 -4.54 9.92 -31.60
C PHE A 72 -5.14 10.16 -30.21
N SER A 73 -6.21 10.95 -30.16
CA SER A 73 -6.95 11.14 -28.92
C SER A 73 -7.83 9.94 -28.63
N ASP A 74 -7.67 9.39 -27.43
CA ASP A 74 -8.42 8.22 -26.92
C ASP A 74 -9.94 8.41 -26.93
N THR A 75 -10.43 9.65 -26.99
CA THR A 75 -11.87 9.99 -27.03
C THR A 75 -12.36 10.44 -28.41
N ALA A 76 -11.46 10.73 -29.34
CA ALA A 76 -11.81 11.25 -30.67
C ALA A 76 -11.92 10.13 -31.71
N ALA A 77 -12.64 10.39 -32.81
CA ALA A 77 -12.84 9.41 -33.87
C ALA A 77 -11.77 9.52 -34.98
N VAL A 78 -11.42 8.36 -35.54
CA VAL A 78 -10.63 8.28 -36.79
C VAL A 78 -11.54 7.87 -37.94
N ARG A 79 -11.61 8.70 -39.00
CA ARG A 79 -12.47 8.47 -40.17
C ARG A 79 -11.67 8.38 -41.46
N ILE A 80 -11.85 7.30 -42.21
CA ILE A 80 -11.15 7.05 -43.48
C ILE A 80 -12.18 6.90 -44.60
N SER A 81 -12.14 7.80 -45.59
CA SER A 81 -13.05 7.77 -46.74
C SER A 81 -12.63 6.72 -47.78
N ARG A 82 -13.57 6.26 -48.62
CA ARG A 82 -13.29 5.29 -49.71
C ARG A 82 -12.10 5.73 -50.58
N GLY A 83 -11.09 4.87 -50.69
CA GLY A 83 -9.91 5.09 -51.53
C GLY A 83 -8.80 5.94 -50.89
N ALA A 84 -8.98 6.40 -49.64
CA ALA A 84 -7.93 6.99 -48.82
C ALA A 84 -7.32 5.94 -47.88
N MET A 85 -6.11 6.20 -47.37
CA MET A 85 -5.38 5.23 -46.53
C MET A 85 -4.73 5.92 -45.32
N LEU A 86 -4.70 5.22 -44.19
CA LEU A 86 -3.88 5.54 -43.03
C LEU A 86 -2.65 4.62 -43.04
N ASP A 87 -1.49 5.17 -42.73
CA ASP A 87 -0.22 4.43 -42.66
C ASP A 87 0.32 4.56 -41.23
N LEU A 88 0.18 3.50 -40.44
CA LEU A 88 0.73 3.46 -39.09
C LEU A 88 2.16 2.97 -39.25
N TRP A 89 3.17 3.75 -38.88
CA TRP A 89 4.59 3.40 -39.05
C TRP A 89 5.33 3.40 -37.69
N HIS A 90 4.70 2.82 -36.67
CA HIS A 90 5.15 2.66 -35.29
C HIS A 90 4.71 1.33 -34.63
N TYR A 91 5.50 0.75 -33.74
CA TYR A 91 5.24 -0.61 -33.23
C TYR A 91 4.16 -0.73 -32.13
N HIS A 92 3.59 0.39 -31.68
CA HIS A 92 2.59 0.45 -30.62
C HIS A 92 1.14 0.53 -31.13
N GLY A 93 0.19 0.14 -30.27
CA GLY A 93 -1.22 0.44 -30.47
C GLY A 93 -1.52 1.92 -30.20
N ASP A 94 -2.44 2.55 -30.93
CA ASP A 94 -2.90 3.92 -30.68
C ASP A 94 -4.38 3.90 -30.27
N ALA A 95 -4.74 4.60 -29.18
CA ALA A 95 -6.06 4.54 -28.59
C ALA A 95 -7.01 5.53 -29.28
N VAL A 96 -8.19 5.06 -29.69
CA VAL A 96 -9.19 5.91 -30.36
C VAL A 96 -10.58 5.68 -29.76
N GLY A 97 -11.41 6.72 -29.75
CA GLY A 97 -12.78 6.64 -29.24
C GLY A 97 -13.71 5.88 -30.19
N ALA A 98 -13.43 5.91 -31.50
CA ALA A 98 -14.12 5.11 -32.52
C ALA A 98 -13.32 5.05 -33.83
N LEU A 99 -13.51 3.97 -34.61
CA LEU A 99 -13.04 3.84 -36.00
C LEU A 99 -14.23 3.79 -36.97
N VAL A 100 -14.21 4.66 -37.99
CA VAL A 100 -15.22 4.70 -39.06
C VAL A 100 -14.54 4.55 -40.42
N LEU A 101 -14.89 3.48 -41.15
CA LEU A 101 -14.34 3.18 -42.47
C LEU A 101 -15.44 3.31 -43.53
N ASP A 102 -15.25 4.23 -44.48
CA ASP A 102 -16.21 4.52 -45.55
C ASP A 102 -17.65 4.76 -45.05
N GLY A 103 -17.78 5.47 -43.91
CA GLY A 103 -19.06 5.78 -43.28
C GLY A 103 -19.66 4.67 -42.41
N VAL A 104 -19.00 3.51 -42.28
CA VAL A 104 -19.44 2.38 -41.43
C VAL A 104 -18.66 2.37 -40.11
N THR A 105 -19.39 2.38 -38.99
CA THR A 105 -18.82 2.27 -37.63
C THR A 105 -18.44 0.82 -37.34
N MET A 106 -17.23 0.61 -36.83
CA MET A 106 -16.68 -0.73 -36.54
C MET A 106 -16.80 -1.08 -35.04
N PRO A 107 -16.92 -2.37 -34.66
CA PRO A 107 -16.97 -2.82 -33.25
C PRO A 107 -15.68 -2.49 -32.45
N ALA A 108 -15.63 -2.66 -31.13
CA ALA A 108 -14.38 -2.45 -30.38
C ALA A 108 -13.37 -3.61 -30.62
N GLY A 109 -12.10 -3.31 -30.88
CA GLY A 109 -11.07 -4.34 -31.12
C GLY A 109 -9.75 -3.80 -31.68
N THR A 110 -8.80 -4.69 -31.99
CA THR A 110 -7.48 -4.34 -32.55
C THR A 110 -7.53 -4.27 -34.08
N TYR A 111 -7.32 -3.07 -34.64
CA TYR A 111 -7.37 -2.81 -36.08
C TYR A 111 -5.97 -2.66 -36.66
N ASN A 112 -5.63 -3.46 -37.67
CA ASN A 112 -4.35 -3.33 -38.38
C ASN A 112 -4.45 -3.88 -39.81
N GLN A 113 -3.31 -3.97 -40.50
CA GLN A 113 -3.24 -4.47 -41.86
C GLN A 113 -3.72 -5.93 -42.03
N SER A 114 -3.74 -6.77 -40.98
CA SER A 114 -4.25 -8.14 -41.09
C SER A 114 -5.77 -8.22 -40.98
N THR A 115 -6.40 -7.33 -40.21
CA THR A 115 -7.86 -7.30 -40.06
C THR A 115 -8.53 -6.41 -41.12
N HIS A 116 -7.90 -5.32 -41.56
CA HIS A 116 -8.47 -4.34 -42.51
C HIS A 116 -7.43 -3.84 -43.56
N PRO A 117 -6.84 -4.73 -44.39
CA PRO A 117 -5.66 -4.46 -45.23
C PRO A 117 -5.78 -3.32 -46.24
N GLN A 118 -6.99 -2.99 -46.70
CA GLN A 118 -7.20 -2.02 -47.78
C GLN A 118 -7.13 -0.55 -47.33
N TYR A 119 -7.12 -0.29 -46.01
CA TYR A 119 -7.09 1.07 -45.45
C TYR A 119 -5.86 1.37 -44.59
N PHE A 120 -5.01 0.37 -44.31
CA PHE A 120 -3.85 0.49 -43.42
C PHE A 120 -2.53 0.08 -44.13
N LEU A 121 -1.49 0.89 -43.95
CA LEU A 121 -0.11 0.63 -44.41
C LEU A 121 0.87 0.71 -43.22
N GLY A 122 1.98 -0.04 -43.21
CA GLY A 122 3.02 0.06 -42.16
C GLY A 122 2.70 -0.62 -40.81
N ARG A 123 3.59 -0.49 -39.80
CA ARG A 123 3.48 -1.17 -38.49
C ARG A 123 2.77 -0.35 -37.42
N GLY A 124 1.93 -0.99 -36.61
CA GLY A 124 1.08 -0.43 -35.53
C GLY A 124 -0.34 -1.01 -35.57
N SER A 125 -1.17 -0.78 -34.54
CA SER A 125 -2.61 -1.09 -34.57
C SER A 125 -3.43 0.01 -33.91
N LEU A 126 -4.69 0.22 -34.29
CA LEU A 126 -5.60 1.04 -33.48
C LEU A 126 -6.25 0.14 -32.41
N VAL A 127 -6.26 0.60 -31.16
CA VAL A 127 -6.88 -0.09 -30.02
C VAL A 127 -8.03 0.78 -29.54
N VAL A 128 -9.20 0.19 -29.30
CA VAL A 128 -10.36 0.93 -28.79
C VAL A 128 -10.44 0.72 -27.27
N GLY A 129 -9.92 1.67 -26.47
CA GLY A 129 -9.93 1.65 -25.00
C GLY A 129 -9.09 0.54 -24.33
N GLY A 130 -7.98 0.88 -23.64
CA GLY A 130 -7.03 -0.10 -23.02
C GLY A 130 -7.37 -0.60 -21.59
N PRO A 131 -6.59 -1.54 -20.97
CA PRO A 131 -5.14 -1.80 -21.17
C PRO A 131 -4.69 -3.24 -21.60
N ALA A 132 -3.35 -3.44 -21.68
CA ALA A 132 -2.55 -4.34 -22.55
C ALA A 132 -2.35 -5.84 -22.15
N MET A 133 -1.82 -6.64 -23.10
CA MET A 133 -1.60 -8.11 -23.05
C MET A 133 -0.49 -8.56 -22.06
N THR A 134 -0.81 -9.54 -21.21
CA THR A 134 0.09 -10.22 -20.25
C THR A 134 0.31 -11.70 -20.61
N GLY A 135 1.56 -12.15 -20.75
CA GLY A 135 1.91 -13.57 -20.87
C GLY A 135 1.95 -14.30 -19.52
N THR A 136 1.42 -15.52 -19.47
CA THR A 136 1.04 -16.24 -18.24
C THR A 136 2.07 -17.25 -17.71
N ARG A 137 3.38 -16.93 -17.66
CA ARG A 137 4.40 -17.78 -16.97
C ARG A 137 5.55 -16.90 -16.44
N PRO A 138 5.72 -16.73 -15.11
CA PRO A 138 6.84 -15.94 -14.60
C PRO A 138 8.12 -16.80 -14.49
N LEU A 139 9.20 -16.37 -15.15
CA LEU A 139 10.55 -16.64 -14.66
C LEU A 139 10.70 -15.97 -13.30
N THR A 140 11.20 -16.74 -12.35
CA THR A 140 11.61 -16.24 -11.03
C THR A 140 13.11 -16.48 -10.86
N TYR A 141 13.68 -15.85 -9.84
CA TYR A 141 15.06 -16.10 -9.48
C TYR A 141 15.20 -16.22 -7.97
N TRP A 142 16.28 -16.87 -7.55
CA TRP A 142 16.71 -16.87 -6.17
C TRP A 142 18.21 -16.56 -6.10
N LEU A 143 18.62 -15.92 -5.00
CA LEU A 143 20.00 -15.54 -4.77
C LEU A 143 20.76 -16.67 -4.08
N GLY A 144 21.89 -17.07 -4.64
CA GLY A 144 22.91 -17.85 -3.93
C GLY A 144 23.57 -17.05 -2.79
N ASN A 145 24.70 -17.55 -2.27
CA ASN A 145 25.42 -17.01 -1.09
C ASN A 145 25.97 -15.55 -1.20
N THR A 146 25.44 -14.70 -2.09
CA THR A 146 25.86 -13.31 -2.26
C THR A 146 24.70 -12.42 -2.69
N SER A 147 24.33 -11.44 -1.86
CA SER A 147 23.28 -10.44 -2.12
C SER A 147 23.92 -9.07 -2.39
N ARG A 148 23.99 -8.65 -3.67
CA ARG A 148 24.30 -7.26 -4.06
C ARG A 148 23.04 -6.60 -4.62
N SER A 149 22.75 -5.38 -4.17
CA SER A 149 21.60 -4.56 -4.61
C SER A 149 21.52 -4.40 -6.13
N ASP A 150 22.68 -4.26 -6.78
CA ASP A 150 22.75 -4.00 -8.23
C ASP A 150 22.40 -5.25 -9.05
N ILE A 151 22.66 -6.45 -8.50
CA ILE A 151 22.25 -7.73 -9.10
C ILE A 151 20.74 -7.86 -9.01
N ILE A 152 20.15 -7.54 -7.85
CA ILE A 152 18.70 -7.57 -7.63
C ILE A 152 18.02 -6.63 -8.64
N SER A 153 18.42 -5.36 -8.67
CA SER A 153 17.84 -4.36 -9.58
C SER A 153 17.99 -4.74 -11.06
N SER A 154 19.14 -5.32 -11.45
CA SER A 154 19.37 -5.77 -12.82
C SER A 154 18.51 -6.99 -13.20
N MET A 155 18.33 -7.92 -12.27
CA MET A 155 17.51 -9.11 -12.47
C MET A 155 16.02 -8.77 -12.49
N GLU A 156 15.56 -7.84 -11.65
CA GLU A 156 14.16 -7.36 -11.67
C GLU A 156 13.80 -6.76 -13.03
N VAL A 157 14.66 -5.90 -13.58
CA VAL A 157 14.47 -5.36 -14.95
C VAL A 157 14.51 -6.47 -15.99
N CYS A 158 15.48 -7.39 -15.91
CA CYS A 158 15.56 -8.52 -16.84
C CYS A 158 14.28 -9.38 -16.83
N LEU A 159 13.75 -9.67 -15.64
CA LEU A 159 12.55 -10.47 -15.48
C LEU A 159 11.30 -9.72 -15.91
N ASP A 160 11.22 -8.40 -15.70
CA ASP A 160 10.14 -7.57 -16.26
C ASP A 160 10.08 -7.75 -17.77
N TYR A 161 11.20 -7.58 -18.49
CA TYR A 161 11.23 -7.78 -19.95
C TYR A 161 10.93 -9.21 -20.38
N PHE A 162 11.57 -10.22 -19.77
CA PHE A 162 11.37 -11.61 -20.18
C PHE A 162 9.97 -12.14 -19.85
N ASN A 163 9.37 -11.74 -18.72
CA ASN A 163 8.01 -12.15 -18.35
C ASN A 163 6.94 -11.36 -19.10
N LYS A 164 7.25 -10.13 -19.52
CA LYS A 164 6.33 -9.27 -20.27
C LYS A 164 6.33 -9.57 -21.77
N TYR A 165 7.50 -9.84 -22.37
CA TYR A 165 7.65 -9.95 -23.82
C TYR A 165 8.03 -11.36 -24.31
N GLY A 166 8.12 -12.35 -23.44
CA GLY A 166 8.30 -13.75 -23.87
C GLY A 166 7.66 -14.73 -22.91
N ARG A 167 7.64 -16.02 -23.31
CA ARG A 167 7.01 -17.09 -22.51
C ARG A 167 8.04 -18.05 -21.98
N PHE A 168 8.53 -17.73 -20.81
CA PHE A 168 9.56 -18.51 -20.15
C PHE A 168 9.07 -18.99 -18.79
N SER A 169 9.53 -20.15 -18.33
CA SER A 169 9.17 -20.68 -17.02
C SER A 169 10.37 -21.37 -16.40
N GLY A 170 10.60 -21.13 -15.12
CA GLY A 170 11.74 -21.67 -14.39
C GLY A 170 12.16 -20.74 -13.27
N ASN A 171 12.91 -21.30 -12.32
CA ASN A 171 13.52 -20.54 -11.24
C ASN A 171 15.03 -20.53 -11.44
N ILE A 172 15.61 -19.35 -11.62
CA ILE A 172 17.00 -19.16 -12.00
C ILE A 172 17.84 -18.89 -10.76
N GLN A 173 18.89 -19.69 -10.55
CA GLN A 173 19.87 -19.38 -9.52
C GLN A 173 20.75 -18.22 -9.98
N VAL A 174 20.85 -17.17 -9.17
CA VAL A 174 21.71 -16.01 -9.42
C VAL A 174 22.75 -15.91 -8.32
N ARG A 175 24.03 -15.73 -8.67
CA ARG A 175 25.12 -15.64 -7.68
C ARG A 175 26.20 -14.67 -8.15
N TYR A 176 27.07 -14.25 -7.23
CA TYR A 176 28.25 -13.43 -7.53
C TYR A 176 29.54 -14.20 -7.26
N ASP A 177 30.50 -14.11 -8.18
CA ASP A 177 31.87 -14.63 -8.05
C ASP A 177 32.87 -13.60 -8.60
N SER A 178 33.77 -13.11 -7.75
CA SER A 178 34.76 -12.11 -8.12
C SER A 178 35.81 -12.59 -9.12
N ASN A 179 35.93 -13.91 -9.33
CA ASN A 179 36.83 -14.46 -10.35
C ASN A 179 36.20 -14.46 -11.75
N VAL A 180 34.92 -14.16 -11.87
CA VAL A 180 34.24 -13.96 -13.16
C VAL A 180 34.49 -12.53 -13.63
N PRO A 181 35.06 -12.29 -14.82
CA PRO A 181 35.38 -10.94 -15.28
C PRO A 181 34.14 -10.06 -15.54
N THR A 182 33.08 -10.62 -16.14
CA THR A 182 31.87 -9.91 -16.54
C THR A 182 30.62 -10.55 -15.95
N ALA A 183 30.09 -11.58 -16.60
CA ALA A 183 29.08 -12.51 -16.12
C ALA A 183 29.18 -13.80 -16.97
N GLN A 184 28.55 -14.88 -16.51
CA GLN A 184 28.49 -16.13 -17.27
C GLN A 184 27.22 -16.91 -16.94
N ALA A 185 26.66 -17.57 -17.95
CA ALA A 185 25.53 -18.48 -17.83
C ALA A 185 25.60 -19.63 -18.86
N SER A 186 24.86 -20.70 -18.59
CA SER A 186 24.69 -21.84 -19.50
C SER A 186 23.24 -22.31 -19.48
N GLN A 187 22.83 -23.09 -20.49
CA GLN A 187 21.46 -23.58 -20.62
C GLN A 187 20.95 -24.22 -19.31
N GLY A 188 19.91 -23.62 -18.71
CA GLY A 188 19.32 -24.07 -17.45
C GLY A 188 20.21 -23.94 -16.20
N GLY A 189 21.42 -23.38 -16.33
CA GLY A 189 22.39 -23.16 -15.26
C GLY A 189 22.22 -21.79 -14.54
N PRO A 190 23.06 -21.52 -13.52
CA PRO A 190 23.00 -20.25 -12.79
C PRO A 190 23.55 -19.09 -13.62
N ILE A 191 23.01 -17.89 -13.41
CA ILE A 191 23.67 -16.65 -13.82
C ILE A 191 24.69 -16.29 -12.73
N THR A 192 25.97 -16.29 -13.09
CA THR A 192 27.06 -15.89 -12.19
C THR A 192 27.60 -14.52 -12.60
N PHE A 193 27.28 -13.49 -11.83
CA PHE A 193 27.79 -12.13 -12.02
C PHE A 193 29.22 -11.98 -11.51
N GLY A 194 29.99 -11.16 -12.22
CA GLY A 194 31.37 -10.82 -11.92
C GLY A 194 31.58 -9.31 -11.86
N GLY A 195 32.61 -8.79 -12.54
CA GLY A 195 32.97 -7.37 -12.54
C GLY A 195 31.99 -6.42 -13.26
N SER A 196 31.01 -6.93 -14.01
CA SER A 196 30.01 -6.11 -14.72
C SER A 196 28.59 -6.51 -14.33
N ILE A 197 27.88 -5.62 -13.63
CA ILE A 197 26.51 -5.85 -13.16
C ILE A 197 25.63 -4.74 -13.76
N SER A 198 24.73 -5.11 -14.67
CA SER A 198 23.75 -4.20 -15.28
C SER A 198 22.55 -4.99 -15.81
N SER A 199 21.41 -4.31 -16.02
CA SER A 199 20.23 -4.94 -16.63
C SER A 199 20.53 -5.47 -18.04
N ARG A 200 21.38 -4.79 -18.82
CA ARG A 200 21.84 -5.27 -20.12
C ARG A 200 22.57 -6.60 -20.01
N THR A 201 23.52 -6.68 -19.06
CA THR A 201 24.27 -7.90 -18.79
C THR A 201 23.34 -9.01 -18.32
N ALA A 202 22.40 -8.73 -17.42
CA ALA A 202 21.43 -9.71 -16.96
C ALA A 202 20.58 -10.29 -18.11
N MET A 203 20.07 -9.42 -19.00
CA MET A 203 19.27 -9.81 -20.16
C MET A 203 20.09 -10.60 -21.20
N HIS A 204 21.35 -10.23 -21.40
CA HIS A 204 22.28 -10.98 -22.24
C HIS A 204 22.52 -12.40 -21.70
N GLU A 205 22.89 -12.53 -20.42
CA GLU A 205 23.13 -13.84 -19.81
C GLU A 205 21.87 -14.70 -19.75
N MET A 206 20.69 -14.08 -19.62
CA MET A 206 19.41 -14.78 -19.69
C MET A 206 19.23 -15.50 -21.02
N CYS A 207 19.72 -14.95 -22.14
CA CYS A 207 19.67 -15.63 -23.44
C CYS A 207 20.40 -16.98 -23.38
N HIS A 208 21.57 -17.01 -22.75
CA HIS A 208 22.35 -18.24 -22.56
C HIS A 208 21.65 -19.24 -21.63
N VAL A 209 21.01 -18.77 -20.54
CA VAL A 209 20.16 -19.62 -19.68
C VAL A 209 19.05 -20.29 -20.50
N GLN A 210 18.47 -19.54 -21.45
CA GLN A 210 17.42 -20.04 -22.33
C GLN A 210 17.92 -20.90 -23.50
N GLY A 211 19.23 -21.05 -23.66
CA GLY A 211 19.87 -21.99 -24.59
C GLY A 211 20.62 -21.36 -25.76
N THR A 212 20.57 -20.04 -25.95
CA THR A 212 21.34 -19.41 -27.04
C THR A 212 22.83 -19.57 -26.80
N GLY A 213 23.59 -20.01 -27.80
CA GLY A 213 25.05 -20.18 -27.71
C GLY A 213 25.55 -21.27 -26.75
N THR A 214 24.65 -22.01 -26.09
CA THR A 214 25.02 -23.00 -25.05
C THR A 214 24.27 -24.32 -25.18
N ALA A 215 23.09 -24.34 -25.82
CA ALA A 215 22.40 -25.57 -26.17
C ALA A 215 23.09 -26.24 -27.36
N TRP A 216 23.21 -27.57 -27.34
CA TRP A 216 23.86 -28.31 -28.44
C TRP A 216 23.15 -28.11 -29.78
N GLN A 217 21.84 -27.85 -29.79
CA GLN A 217 21.05 -27.55 -30.99
C GLN A 217 21.39 -26.20 -31.65
N TRP A 218 22.11 -25.31 -30.94
CA TRP A 218 22.51 -24.00 -31.47
C TRP A 218 23.39 -24.14 -32.71
N ASP A 219 24.39 -25.00 -32.66
CA ASP A 219 25.34 -25.20 -33.76
C ASP A 219 24.70 -25.85 -34.99
N TYR A 220 23.65 -26.66 -34.80
CA TYR A 220 22.90 -27.29 -35.90
C TYR A 220 22.08 -26.30 -36.72
N ASN A 221 21.67 -25.18 -36.11
CA ASN A 221 20.81 -24.17 -36.73
C ASN A 221 21.60 -22.95 -37.21
N ARG A 222 22.90 -23.11 -37.42
CA ARG A 222 23.81 -22.05 -37.89
C ARG A 222 24.52 -22.45 -39.17
N SER A 223 24.55 -21.55 -40.15
CA SER A 223 25.34 -21.71 -41.38
C SER A 223 25.82 -20.36 -41.89
N GLY A 224 27.11 -20.26 -42.25
CA GLY A 224 27.67 -19.04 -42.86
C GLY A 224 27.61 -17.76 -42.00
N GLY A 225 27.53 -17.87 -40.67
CA GLY A 225 27.36 -16.71 -39.77
C GLY A 225 25.91 -16.26 -39.58
N GLN A 226 24.95 -17.07 -40.01
CA GLN A 226 23.51 -16.78 -39.95
C GLN A 226 22.73 -17.94 -39.32
N TRP A 227 21.59 -17.62 -38.72
CA TRP A 227 20.65 -18.60 -38.20
C TRP A 227 19.77 -19.15 -39.33
N THR A 228 19.57 -20.46 -39.37
CA THR A 228 18.82 -21.14 -40.44
C THR A 228 17.38 -21.49 -40.05
N GLY A 229 17.04 -21.39 -38.77
CA GLY A 229 15.70 -21.71 -38.26
C GLY A 229 14.60 -20.77 -38.78
N ALA A 230 13.41 -21.34 -38.99
CA ALA A 230 12.32 -20.67 -39.68
C ALA A 230 11.58 -19.67 -38.78
N ALA A 231 11.46 -19.94 -37.48
CA ALA A 231 10.74 -19.07 -36.56
C ALA A 231 11.50 -17.76 -36.34
N VAL A 232 12.81 -17.82 -36.08
CA VAL A 232 13.64 -16.63 -35.88
C VAL A 232 13.72 -15.81 -37.17
N ASN A 233 13.87 -16.46 -38.33
CA ASN A 233 13.94 -15.75 -39.60
C ASN A 233 12.59 -15.15 -40.02
N LEU A 234 11.47 -15.75 -39.65
CA LEU A 234 10.16 -15.12 -39.82
C LEU A 234 10.06 -13.85 -38.95
N LEU A 235 10.48 -13.95 -37.69
CA LEU A 235 10.37 -12.87 -36.71
C LEU A 235 11.31 -11.69 -37.00
N VAL A 236 12.57 -11.94 -37.40
CA VAL A 236 13.49 -10.86 -37.79
C VAL A 236 13.02 -10.12 -39.04
N ARG A 237 12.39 -10.83 -39.99
CA ARG A 237 11.81 -10.19 -41.18
C ARG A 237 10.61 -9.32 -40.85
N GLN A 238 9.94 -9.64 -39.75
CA GLN A 238 8.94 -8.74 -39.20
C GLN A 238 9.64 -7.50 -38.66
N PHE A 239 10.51 -7.58 -37.66
CA PHE A 239 11.08 -6.37 -37.04
C PHE A 239 11.91 -5.47 -37.98
N ASN A 240 12.48 -6.03 -39.04
CA ASN A 240 13.31 -5.30 -39.99
C ASN A 240 12.62 -5.18 -41.35
N ASP A 241 12.93 -6.11 -42.26
CA ASP A 241 12.47 -6.14 -43.64
C ASP A 241 12.34 -7.59 -44.14
N SER A 242 11.62 -7.81 -45.24
CA SER A 242 11.31 -9.15 -45.76
C SER A 242 12.52 -10.03 -46.12
N THR A 243 13.73 -9.47 -46.20
CA THR A 243 14.96 -10.18 -46.55
C THR A 243 15.92 -10.39 -45.38
N SER A 244 15.64 -9.78 -44.23
CA SER A 244 16.47 -9.91 -43.03
C SER A 244 16.64 -11.37 -42.59
N VAL A 245 17.85 -11.69 -42.14
CA VAL A 245 18.24 -13.00 -41.58
C VAL A 245 19.00 -12.72 -40.28
N MET A 246 18.79 -13.55 -39.26
CA MET A 246 19.46 -13.33 -37.98
C MET A 246 20.94 -13.69 -38.05
N GLY A 247 21.81 -12.74 -37.72
CA GLY A 247 23.24 -13.00 -37.61
C GLY A 247 23.57 -13.65 -36.28
N CYS A 248 24.49 -14.62 -36.29
CA CYS A 248 24.93 -15.30 -35.08
C CYS A 248 26.31 -15.93 -35.26
N ASP A 249 26.98 -16.19 -34.13
CA ASP A 249 28.26 -16.88 -34.01
C ASP A 249 28.11 -18.07 -33.02
N PRO A 250 29.19 -18.79 -32.65
CA PRO A 250 29.09 -19.90 -31.71
C PRO A 250 28.46 -19.57 -30.35
N ALA A 251 28.45 -18.30 -29.93
CA ALA A 251 27.92 -17.87 -28.64
C ALA A 251 26.80 -16.81 -28.76
N HIS A 252 26.88 -15.90 -29.72
CA HIS A 252 26.09 -14.67 -29.73
C HIS A 252 25.19 -14.55 -30.97
N PHE A 253 24.25 -13.62 -30.92
CA PHE A 253 23.42 -13.22 -32.06
C PHE A 253 23.25 -11.70 -32.13
N TRP A 254 22.98 -11.15 -33.31
CA TRP A 254 22.86 -9.70 -33.54
C TRP A 254 21.78 -9.40 -34.59
N PRO A 255 21.12 -8.22 -34.55
CA PRO A 255 21.42 -7.04 -33.70
C PRO A 255 20.78 -7.07 -32.30
N TYR A 256 20.05 -8.13 -31.94
CA TYR A 256 19.22 -8.18 -30.73
C TYR A 256 19.85 -8.89 -29.52
N GLY A 257 21.14 -9.23 -29.57
CA GLY A 257 21.83 -9.99 -28.52
C GLY A 257 22.27 -9.19 -27.30
N LEU A 258 22.23 -7.85 -27.35
CA LEU A 258 22.75 -6.97 -26.30
C LEU A 258 24.22 -7.25 -25.94
N ASN A 259 25.01 -7.68 -26.92
CA ASN A 259 26.41 -8.05 -26.80
C ASN A 259 27.29 -6.84 -26.46
N TYR A 260 26.92 -5.65 -26.97
CA TYR A 260 27.65 -4.41 -26.78
C TYR A 260 26.74 -3.27 -26.31
N PRO A 261 27.29 -2.23 -25.62
CA PRO A 261 26.52 -1.05 -25.24
C PRO A 261 25.80 -0.36 -26.40
N SER A 262 26.34 -0.43 -27.62
CA SER A 262 25.74 0.16 -28.82
C SER A 262 24.47 -0.56 -29.30
N GLU A 263 24.22 -1.79 -28.83
CA GLU A 263 23.01 -2.55 -29.15
C GLU A 263 21.87 -2.27 -28.14
N ASP A 264 22.19 -1.59 -27.03
CA ASP A 264 21.26 -1.39 -25.91
C ASP A 264 20.28 -0.24 -26.18
N SER A 265 19.08 -0.61 -26.57
CA SER A 265 17.95 0.31 -26.75
C SER A 265 16.68 -0.31 -26.19
N GLU A 266 15.69 0.52 -25.91
CA GLU A 266 14.36 0.08 -25.47
C GLU A 266 13.74 -0.92 -26.46
N ASP A 267 13.89 -0.70 -27.77
CA ASP A 267 13.39 -1.61 -28.80
C ASP A 267 14.13 -2.95 -28.77
N THR A 268 15.46 -2.93 -28.63
CA THR A 268 16.26 -4.16 -28.53
C THR A 268 15.89 -4.97 -27.29
N ARG A 269 15.69 -4.31 -26.14
CA ARG A 269 15.29 -4.97 -24.88
C ARG A 269 13.90 -5.61 -24.97
N ARG A 270 12.98 -5.03 -25.75
CA ARG A 270 11.64 -5.60 -26.01
C ARG A 270 11.68 -6.78 -26.98
N ILE A 271 12.47 -6.66 -28.06
CA ILE A 271 12.54 -7.66 -29.13
C ILE A 271 13.33 -8.90 -28.70
N GLN A 272 14.34 -8.73 -27.85
CA GLN A 272 15.24 -9.82 -27.46
C GLN A 272 14.51 -11.04 -26.85
N PRO A 273 13.62 -10.90 -25.84
CA PRO A 273 12.86 -12.04 -25.31
C PRO A 273 12.08 -12.80 -26.40
N MET A 274 11.47 -12.09 -27.35
CA MET A 274 10.72 -12.70 -28.45
C MET A 274 11.63 -13.50 -29.40
N MET A 275 12.83 -12.97 -29.69
CA MET A 275 13.85 -13.70 -30.46
C MET A 275 14.29 -14.97 -29.74
N VAL A 276 14.54 -14.89 -28.43
CA VAL A 276 14.96 -16.03 -27.61
C VAL A 276 13.89 -17.13 -27.57
N GLU A 277 12.61 -16.76 -27.55
CA GLU A 277 11.49 -17.72 -27.67
C GLU A 277 11.47 -18.42 -29.04
N ALA A 278 11.64 -17.65 -30.12
CA ALA A 278 11.73 -18.21 -31.47
C ALA A 278 12.96 -19.13 -31.65
N PHE A 279 14.10 -18.77 -31.05
CA PHE A 279 15.30 -19.61 -31.03
C PHE A 279 15.03 -20.95 -30.33
N ARG A 280 14.34 -20.94 -29.19
CA ARG A 280 13.96 -22.17 -28.47
C ARG A 280 13.02 -23.05 -29.29
N LYS A 281 12.10 -22.45 -30.06
CA LYS A 281 11.23 -23.18 -30.99
C LYS A 281 12.03 -23.86 -32.10
N ASP A 282 12.90 -23.12 -32.80
CA ASP A 282 13.75 -23.69 -33.85
C ASP A 282 14.68 -24.80 -33.32
N MET A 283 15.08 -24.72 -32.04
CA MET A 283 15.88 -25.74 -31.36
C MET A 283 15.08 -26.86 -30.68
N GLY A 284 13.76 -26.77 -30.62
CA GLY A 284 12.89 -27.73 -29.91
C GLY A 284 13.06 -27.77 -28.39
N ILE A 285 13.51 -26.68 -27.76
CA ILE A 285 13.82 -26.61 -26.32
C ILE A 285 12.60 -26.11 -25.54
N GLY A 286 11.88 -27.03 -24.87
CA GLY A 286 10.77 -26.70 -23.98
C GLY A 286 9.56 -26.07 -24.68
N TRP A 287 9.41 -26.30 -25.99
CA TRP A 287 8.30 -25.83 -26.82
C TRP A 287 7.28 -26.95 -27.03
N SER A 288 5.98 -26.61 -27.00
CA SER A 288 4.88 -27.49 -27.43
C SER A 288 3.89 -26.61 -28.18
N PRO A 289 3.41 -27.01 -29.37
CA PRO A 289 2.45 -26.20 -30.12
C PRO A 289 1.09 -26.16 -29.41
N PRO A 290 0.26 -25.14 -29.69
CA PRO A 290 -1.11 -25.10 -29.19
C PRO A 290 -1.89 -26.33 -29.66
N SER A 291 -2.88 -26.75 -28.89
CA SER A 291 -3.73 -27.90 -29.19
C SER A 291 -5.20 -27.55 -29.00
N ILE A 292 -6.06 -28.19 -29.81
CA ILE A 292 -7.51 -28.13 -29.70
C ILE A 292 -8.00 -29.57 -29.53
N GLY A 293 -8.83 -29.82 -28.51
CA GLY A 293 -9.52 -31.08 -28.31
C GLY A 293 -10.55 -31.35 -29.43
N THR A 294 -11.01 -32.59 -29.52
CA THR A 294 -12.03 -32.99 -30.50
C THR A 294 -13.36 -32.27 -30.22
N ILE A 295 -14.01 -31.77 -31.27
CA ILE A 295 -15.36 -31.18 -31.19
C ILE A 295 -16.33 -32.15 -31.90
N PRO A 296 -17.39 -32.65 -31.23
CA PRO A 296 -18.31 -33.58 -31.86
C PRO A 296 -19.21 -32.90 -32.89
N ASP A 297 -19.55 -33.63 -33.96
CA ASP A 297 -20.54 -33.19 -34.95
C ASP A 297 -21.90 -32.92 -34.29
N GLN A 298 -22.59 -31.89 -34.75
CA GLN A 298 -23.87 -31.43 -34.22
C GLN A 298 -25.01 -31.62 -35.20
N THR A 299 -26.21 -31.92 -34.68
CA THR A 299 -27.46 -31.86 -35.42
C THR A 299 -28.40 -30.89 -34.71
N VAL A 300 -28.93 -29.93 -35.46
CA VAL A 300 -29.79 -28.86 -34.93
C VAL A 300 -31.03 -28.70 -35.80
N ALA A 301 -32.19 -28.43 -35.20
CA ALA A 301 -33.40 -28.16 -35.96
C ALA A 301 -33.31 -26.80 -36.68
N THR A 302 -34.08 -26.61 -37.75
CA THR A 302 -34.12 -25.33 -38.47
C THR A 302 -34.48 -24.20 -37.50
N ASN A 303 -33.74 -23.09 -37.57
CA ASN A 303 -33.88 -21.91 -36.69
C ASN A 303 -33.41 -22.07 -35.24
N LEU A 304 -32.94 -23.24 -34.81
CA LEU A 304 -32.37 -23.41 -33.47
C LEU A 304 -30.85 -23.25 -33.48
N SER A 305 -30.28 -22.88 -32.34
CA SER A 305 -28.84 -22.92 -32.08
C SER A 305 -28.40 -24.32 -31.68
N THR A 306 -27.13 -24.67 -31.89
CA THR A 306 -26.55 -25.90 -31.31
C THR A 306 -26.56 -25.91 -29.77
N GLY A 307 -26.80 -24.75 -29.14
CA GLY A 307 -26.35 -24.50 -27.79
C GLY A 307 -24.82 -24.53 -27.70
N ALA A 308 -24.28 -24.39 -26.49
CA ALA A 308 -22.84 -24.43 -26.28
C ALA A 308 -22.28 -25.85 -26.38
N VAL A 309 -21.40 -26.07 -27.34
CA VAL A 309 -20.66 -27.33 -27.50
C VAL A 309 -19.30 -27.19 -26.83
N ALA A 310 -19.08 -27.95 -25.76
CA ALA A 310 -17.83 -27.90 -25.01
C ALA A 310 -16.65 -28.52 -25.80
N PHE A 311 -15.48 -27.88 -25.72
CA PHE A 311 -14.21 -28.41 -26.19
C PHE A 311 -13.05 -27.88 -25.33
N THR A 312 -11.86 -28.47 -25.49
CA THR A 312 -10.67 -28.06 -24.72
C THR A 312 -9.59 -27.46 -25.61
N THR A 313 -8.74 -26.62 -25.02
CA THR A 313 -7.49 -26.18 -25.64
C THR A 313 -6.32 -26.37 -24.68
N SER A 314 -5.09 -26.32 -25.17
CA SER A 314 -3.93 -26.09 -24.28
C SER A 314 -3.93 -24.65 -23.74
N SER A 315 -3.20 -24.44 -22.64
CA SER A 315 -3.20 -23.18 -21.88
C SER A 315 -2.45 -22.02 -22.56
N ASP A 316 -1.74 -22.29 -23.63
CA ASP A 316 -0.88 -21.38 -24.41
C ASP A 316 -1.58 -20.72 -25.61
N VAL A 317 -2.83 -21.10 -25.88
CA VAL A 317 -3.68 -20.49 -26.92
C VAL A 317 -3.99 -19.03 -26.55
N THR A 318 -3.58 -18.10 -27.42
CA THR A 318 -3.82 -16.67 -27.26
C THR A 318 -4.95 -16.13 -28.13
N ALA A 319 -5.32 -16.83 -29.20
CA ALA A 319 -6.51 -16.51 -29.97
C ALA A 319 -7.18 -17.78 -30.53
N LEU A 320 -8.51 -17.74 -30.56
CA LEU A 320 -9.38 -18.72 -31.21
C LEU A 320 -10.21 -18.02 -32.26
N THR A 321 -10.34 -18.64 -33.42
CA THR A 321 -11.23 -18.18 -34.49
C THR A 321 -12.01 -19.36 -35.05
N ALA A 322 -13.19 -19.10 -35.60
CA ALA A 322 -13.94 -20.11 -36.32
C ALA A 322 -14.52 -19.57 -37.63
N SER A 323 -14.71 -20.46 -38.59
CA SER A 323 -15.32 -20.15 -39.89
C SER A 323 -16.13 -21.32 -40.41
N SER A 324 -17.05 -21.06 -41.33
CA SER A 324 -17.94 -22.06 -41.92
C SER A 324 -17.59 -22.33 -43.38
N SER A 325 -17.65 -23.60 -43.79
CA SER A 325 -17.57 -23.99 -45.21
C SER A 325 -18.80 -23.55 -46.03
N ASN A 326 -19.91 -23.19 -45.36
CA ASN A 326 -21.12 -22.67 -45.99
C ASN A 326 -21.61 -21.42 -45.23
N PRO A 327 -21.07 -20.23 -45.54
CA PRO A 327 -21.46 -18.97 -44.89
C PRO A 327 -22.92 -18.56 -45.10
N ALA A 328 -23.61 -19.11 -46.10
CA ALA A 328 -25.04 -18.84 -46.33
C ALA A 328 -25.93 -19.63 -45.36
N LEU A 329 -25.51 -20.84 -44.95
CA LEU A 329 -26.20 -21.65 -43.95
C LEU A 329 -25.78 -21.27 -42.52
N VAL A 330 -24.50 -20.99 -42.30
CA VAL A 330 -23.94 -20.55 -41.01
C VAL A 330 -23.03 -19.35 -41.26
N PRO A 331 -23.53 -18.11 -41.13
CA PRO A 331 -22.72 -16.90 -41.22
C PRO A 331 -21.62 -16.88 -40.16
N ALA A 332 -20.46 -16.27 -40.47
CA ALA A 332 -19.36 -16.16 -39.51
C ALA A 332 -19.76 -15.41 -38.23
N SER A 333 -20.66 -14.41 -38.35
CA SER A 333 -21.23 -13.68 -37.22
C SER A 333 -22.09 -14.54 -36.28
N ASN A 334 -22.49 -15.73 -36.73
CA ASN A 334 -23.35 -16.63 -35.98
C ASN A 334 -22.59 -17.82 -35.37
N ILE A 335 -21.25 -17.75 -35.36
CA ILE A 335 -20.40 -18.71 -34.67
C ILE A 335 -19.77 -17.97 -33.50
N ALA A 336 -20.21 -18.28 -32.29
CA ALA A 336 -19.67 -17.70 -31.07
C ALA A 336 -18.73 -18.71 -30.40
N ILE A 337 -17.55 -18.25 -29.97
CA ILE A 337 -16.63 -19.03 -29.12
C ILE A 337 -16.57 -18.34 -27.76
N SER A 338 -16.80 -19.10 -26.69
CA SER A 338 -16.84 -18.62 -25.32
C SER A 338 -16.06 -19.54 -24.36
N GLY A 339 -16.11 -19.27 -23.05
CA GLY A 339 -15.30 -19.95 -22.02
C GLY A 339 -13.92 -19.32 -21.79
N SER A 340 -13.21 -19.77 -20.77
CA SER A 340 -11.91 -19.24 -20.31
C SER A 340 -10.88 -20.34 -20.03
N GLY A 341 -9.60 -19.99 -20.02
CA GLY A 341 -8.51 -20.97 -19.79
C GLY A 341 -8.49 -22.09 -20.84
N THR A 342 -8.47 -23.35 -20.39
CA THR A 342 -8.45 -24.53 -21.26
C THR A 342 -9.84 -25.08 -21.60
N SER A 343 -10.91 -24.57 -20.96
CA SER A 343 -12.28 -25.02 -21.17
C SER A 343 -13.04 -24.00 -22.02
N ARG A 344 -13.42 -24.40 -23.23
CA ARG A 344 -14.02 -23.51 -24.22
C ARG A 344 -15.36 -24.07 -24.70
N PHE A 345 -16.18 -23.20 -25.23
CA PHE A 345 -17.47 -23.56 -25.81
C PHE A 345 -17.59 -22.94 -27.20
N ILE A 346 -18.29 -23.61 -28.10
CA ILE A 346 -18.65 -23.07 -29.40
C ILE A 346 -20.16 -23.21 -29.61
N THR A 347 -20.80 -22.10 -29.97
CA THR A 347 -22.23 -22.02 -30.24
C THR A 347 -22.42 -21.65 -31.71
N VAL A 348 -23.21 -22.43 -32.44
CA VAL A 348 -23.46 -22.23 -33.86
C VAL A 348 -24.95 -22.02 -34.11
N THR A 349 -25.30 -20.86 -34.65
CA THR A 349 -26.68 -20.52 -35.00
C THR A 349 -26.84 -20.46 -36.53
N PRO A 350 -27.53 -21.41 -37.16
CA PRO A 350 -27.83 -21.34 -38.59
C PRO A 350 -28.57 -20.06 -38.98
N ALA A 351 -28.37 -19.59 -40.20
CA ALA A 351 -29.18 -18.52 -40.77
C ALA A 351 -30.66 -18.93 -40.84
N ALA A 352 -31.54 -17.95 -40.65
CA ALA A 352 -32.98 -18.19 -40.56
C ALA A 352 -33.52 -18.95 -41.79
N ASN A 353 -34.35 -19.96 -41.53
CA ASN A 353 -35.02 -20.82 -42.49
C ASN A 353 -34.08 -21.57 -43.46
N GLN A 354 -32.80 -21.71 -43.10
CA GLN A 354 -31.85 -22.51 -43.85
C GLN A 354 -31.81 -23.95 -43.33
N THR A 355 -31.64 -24.90 -44.23
CA THR A 355 -31.41 -26.32 -43.95
C THR A 355 -30.20 -26.79 -44.73
N GLY A 356 -29.48 -27.77 -44.21
CA GLY A 356 -28.33 -28.35 -44.91
C GLY A 356 -27.19 -28.65 -43.95
N THR A 357 -25.98 -28.77 -44.47
CA THR A 357 -24.80 -29.11 -43.67
C THR A 357 -23.68 -28.10 -43.89
N ALA A 358 -22.99 -27.71 -42.83
CA ALA A 358 -21.79 -26.88 -42.87
C ALA A 358 -20.68 -27.54 -42.03
N THR A 359 -19.43 -27.45 -42.50
CA THR A 359 -18.25 -27.81 -41.71
C THR A 359 -17.73 -26.54 -41.07
N ILE A 360 -17.55 -26.57 -39.76
CA ILE A 360 -16.99 -25.47 -38.98
C ILE A 360 -15.51 -25.75 -38.74
N TYR A 361 -14.66 -24.82 -39.14
CA TYR A 361 -13.22 -24.83 -38.88
C TYR A 361 -12.96 -24.02 -37.62
N VAL A 362 -12.28 -24.59 -36.64
CA VAL A 362 -11.84 -23.90 -35.42
C VAL A 362 -10.33 -23.86 -35.43
N ILE A 363 -9.77 -22.67 -35.29
CA ILE A 363 -8.34 -22.40 -35.40
C ILE A 363 -7.86 -21.77 -34.09
N ALA A 364 -6.80 -22.34 -33.51
CA ALA A 364 -6.13 -21.82 -32.32
C ALA A 364 -4.71 -21.38 -32.69
N THR A 365 -4.29 -20.23 -32.18
CA THR A 365 -2.91 -19.76 -32.31
C THR A 365 -2.38 -19.29 -30.96
N ASP A 366 -1.08 -19.43 -30.78
CA ASP A 366 -0.31 -18.83 -29.70
C ASP A 366 0.45 -17.57 -30.17
N GLY A 367 0.26 -17.14 -31.42
CA GLY A 367 1.00 -16.03 -32.05
C GLY A 367 2.26 -16.46 -32.83
N LEU A 368 2.70 -17.72 -32.71
CA LEU A 368 3.87 -18.27 -33.42
C LEU A 368 3.55 -19.55 -34.20
N ASP A 369 2.60 -20.36 -33.74
CA ASP A 369 2.04 -21.57 -34.33
C ASP A 369 0.52 -21.44 -34.46
N THR A 370 -0.05 -22.24 -35.37
CA THR A 370 -1.49 -22.31 -35.56
C THR A 370 -1.88 -23.77 -35.77
N VAL A 371 -2.91 -24.21 -35.03
CA VAL A 371 -3.53 -25.52 -35.20
C VAL A 371 -5.01 -25.36 -35.52
N SER A 372 -5.58 -26.30 -36.23
CA SER A 372 -7.00 -26.29 -36.57
C SER A 372 -7.65 -27.64 -36.34
N THR A 373 -8.90 -27.62 -35.91
CA THR A 373 -9.81 -28.76 -35.89
C THR A 373 -11.09 -28.43 -36.66
N THR A 374 -11.91 -29.44 -36.95
CA THR A 374 -13.19 -29.26 -37.65
C THR A 374 -14.27 -30.12 -37.05
N PHE A 375 -15.52 -29.67 -37.13
CA PHE A 375 -16.71 -30.50 -36.89
C PHE A 375 -17.84 -30.10 -37.85
N THR A 376 -18.82 -30.97 -38.00
CA THR A 376 -19.94 -30.80 -38.92
C THR A 376 -21.19 -30.36 -38.17
N VAL A 377 -21.91 -29.36 -38.70
CA VAL A 377 -23.24 -28.95 -38.22
C VAL A 377 -24.26 -29.31 -39.29
N THR A 378 -25.21 -30.18 -38.93
CA THR A 378 -26.35 -30.57 -39.78
C THR A 378 -27.62 -29.88 -39.28
N VAL A 379 -28.22 -29.06 -40.14
CA VAL A 379 -29.43 -28.28 -39.86
C VAL A 379 -30.63 -28.96 -40.53
N GLY A 380 -31.51 -29.54 -39.72
CA GLY A 380 -32.70 -30.25 -40.20
C GLY A 380 -33.62 -30.73 -39.07
N GLY A 381 -34.92 -30.83 -39.37
CA GLY A 381 -35.99 -31.04 -38.40
C GLY A 381 -36.76 -29.73 -38.19
N ALA A 382 -38.09 -29.79 -38.23
CA ALA A 382 -38.94 -28.61 -38.20
C ALA A 382 -39.35 -28.25 -36.76
N THR A 383 -38.82 -27.16 -36.23
CA THR A 383 -39.50 -26.30 -35.25
C THR A 383 -39.95 -25.04 -35.97
N THR A 384 -41.14 -24.53 -35.64
CA THR A 384 -41.63 -23.29 -36.25
C THR A 384 -41.16 -22.14 -35.37
N ALA A 385 -40.14 -21.39 -35.81
CA ALA A 385 -39.70 -20.17 -35.13
C ALA A 385 -40.63 -19.02 -35.50
N TYR A 386 -41.08 -18.28 -34.49
CA TYR A 386 -41.95 -17.13 -34.69
C TYR A 386 -41.20 -15.85 -34.27
N VAL A 387 -40.98 -14.94 -35.22
CA VAL A 387 -40.25 -13.69 -35.01
C VAL A 387 -41.23 -12.53 -34.81
N TRP A 388 -41.11 -11.82 -33.70
CA TRP A 388 -42.04 -10.78 -33.27
C TRP A 388 -41.36 -9.46 -32.94
N ALA A 389 -41.90 -8.37 -33.48
CA ALA A 389 -41.59 -7.03 -32.98
C ALA A 389 -42.28 -6.86 -31.61
N ASN A 390 -41.52 -6.58 -30.56
CA ASN A 390 -42.06 -6.26 -29.25
C ASN A 390 -42.80 -4.92 -29.29
N GLY A 391 -43.98 -4.92 -28.69
CA GLY A 391 -44.76 -3.72 -28.45
C GLY A 391 -45.30 -3.75 -27.02
N THR A 392 -45.79 -2.62 -26.52
CA THR A 392 -46.48 -2.60 -25.23
C THR A 392 -47.84 -3.30 -25.36
N GLY A 393 -48.10 -4.37 -24.59
CA GLY A 393 -49.41 -5.07 -24.64
C GLY A 393 -49.43 -6.52 -24.11
N PRO A 394 -50.61 -7.17 -24.08
CA PRO A 394 -50.76 -8.57 -23.65
C PRO A 394 -50.10 -9.53 -24.63
N TRP A 395 -49.14 -10.32 -24.16
CA TRP A 395 -48.59 -11.48 -24.88
C TRP A 395 -49.56 -12.65 -24.69
N ASP A 396 -50.43 -12.86 -25.67
CA ASP A 396 -51.46 -13.90 -25.69
C ASP A 396 -51.62 -14.53 -27.09
N ALA A 397 -52.44 -15.59 -27.19
CA ALA A 397 -52.68 -16.30 -28.45
C ALA A 397 -53.75 -15.63 -29.35
N VAL A 398 -54.32 -14.49 -28.96
CA VAL A 398 -55.51 -13.90 -29.60
C VAL A 398 -55.33 -12.46 -30.09
N THR A 399 -54.37 -11.73 -29.53
CA THR A 399 -54.08 -10.35 -29.91
C THR A 399 -53.04 -10.30 -31.03
N PRO A 400 -53.32 -9.57 -32.12
CA PRO A 400 -52.45 -9.51 -33.29
C PRO A 400 -51.17 -8.69 -33.07
N ASN A 401 -50.99 -8.08 -31.91
CA ASN A 401 -49.81 -7.26 -31.58
C ASN A 401 -48.53 -8.10 -31.43
N TRP A 402 -48.67 -9.43 -31.29
CA TRP A 402 -47.59 -10.41 -31.20
C TRP A 402 -47.70 -11.42 -32.34
N THR A 403 -47.83 -10.97 -33.59
CA THR A 403 -47.85 -11.85 -34.78
C THR A 403 -46.55 -11.79 -35.57
N GLY A 404 -45.97 -12.95 -35.85
CA GLY A 404 -44.85 -13.10 -36.76
C GLY A 404 -45.41 -13.37 -38.15
N ALA A 405 -44.98 -12.60 -39.15
CA ALA A 405 -45.37 -12.75 -40.56
C ALA A 405 -46.88 -12.99 -40.81
N GLY A 406 -47.78 -12.39 -40.01
CA GLY A 406 -49.23 -12.46 -40.20
C GLY A 406 -49.96 -13.68 -39.60
N THR A 407 -49.33 -14.46 -38.71
CA THR A 407 -49.96 -15.63 -38.05
C THR A 407 -50.01 -15.46 -36.53
N LEU A 408 -51.12 -15.85 -35.89
CA LEU A 408 -51.25 -15.89 -34.42
C LEU A 408 -50.27 -16.89 -33.84
N TRP A 409 -49.68 -16.58 -32.68
CA TRP A 409 -48.82 -17.52 -31.96
C TRP A 409 -49.65 -18.74 -31.51
N PRO A 410 -49.29 -19.98 -31.91
CA PRO A 410 -50.09 -21.16 -31.55
C PRO A 410 -49.96 -21.57 -30.08
N ASN A 411 -49.01 -21.01 -29.32
CA ASN A 411 -48.78 -21.34 -27.91
C ASN A 411 -48.61 -22.86 -27.70
N SER A 412 -47.78 -23.47 -28.54
CA SER A 412 -47.39 -24.87 -28.40
C SER A 412 -46.13 -24.95 -27.54
N GLY A 413 -46.08 -25.85 -26.56
CA GLY A 413 -44.95 -25.94 -25.61
C GLY A 413 -43.58 -26.27 -26.24
N SER A 414 -43.50 -26.47 -27.55
CA SER A 414 -42.24 -26.66 -28.30
C SER A 414 -41.87 -25.44 -29.16
N ASP A 415 -42.59 -24.32 -29.02
CA ASP A 415 -42.39 -23.13 -29.84
C ASP A 415 -41.09 -22.40 -29.47
N HIS A 416 -40.49 -21.78 -30.48
CA HIS A 416 -39.38 -20.84 -30.34
C HIS A 416 -39.87 -19.41 -30.56
N ALA A 417 -39.76 -18.61 -29.51
CA ALA A 417 -40.18 -17.23 -29.47
C ALA A 417 -39.02 -16.28 -29.70
N VAL A 418 -39.05 -15.45 -30.76
CA VAL A 418 -38.00 -14.44 -31.00
C VAL A 418 -38.56 -13.04 -30.84
N ILE A 419 -38.07 -12.31 -29.86
CA ILE A 419 -38.47 -10.95 -29.48
C ILE A 419 -37.45 -9.95 -30.04
N THR A 420 -37.87 -9.08 -30.96
CA THR A 420 -37.06 -8.04 -31.62
C THR A 420 -37.78 -6.69 -31.59
N GLY A 421 -37.17 -5.56 -31.98
CA GLY A 421 -37.82 -4.23 -31.98
C GLY A 421 -37.35 -3.28 -30.86
N PRO A 422 -38.04 -2.14 -30.61
CA PRO A 422 -37.67 -1.20 -29.53
C PRO A 422 -37.93 -1.75 -28.12
N ALA A 423 -37.19 -1.31 -27.10
CA ALA A 423 -37.41 -1.77 -25.73
C ALA A 423 -38.88 -1.65 -25.26
N ALA A 424 -39.44 -2.70 -24.65
CA ALA A 424 -40.86 -2.74 -24.28
C ALA A 424 -41.20 -3.65 -23.07
N THR A 425 -42.39 -3.43 -22.49
CA THR A 425 -42.98 -4.28 -21.45
C THR A 425 -43.98 -5.29 -22.05
N LEU A 426 -43.74 -6.58 -21.79
CA LEU A 426 -44.49 -7.75 -22.24
C LEU A 426 -45.43 -8.24 -21.14
N ASN A 427 -46.74 -8.06 -21.31
CA ASN A 427 -47.74 -8.56 -20.35
C ASN A 427 -48.10 -10.03 -20.65
N VAL A 428 -47.41 -10.98 -20.05
CA VAL A 428 -47.67 -12.42 -20.19
C VAL A 428 -49.11 -12.74 -19.74
N ALA A 429 -49.93 -13.24 -20.67
CA ALA A 429 -51.27 -13.71 -20.36
C ALA A 429 -51.25 -15.12 -19.73
N SER A 430 -52.41 -15.57 -19.23
CA SER A 430 -52.51 -16.89 -18.61
C SER A 430 -52.32 -18.02 -19.64
N GLY A 431 -51.55 -19.04 -19.29
CA GLY A 431 -51.39 -20.26 -20.09
C GLY A 431 -50.33 -20.19 -21.20
N ILE A 432 -49.50 -19.15 -21.21
CA ILE A 432 -48.42 -18.93 -22.17
C ILE A 432 -47.26 -19.89 -21.91
N SER A 433 -46.80 -20.60 -22.95
CA SER A 433 -45.72 -21.59 -22.88
C SER A 433 -44.79 -21.55 -24.09
N ALA A 434 -43.48 -21.63 -23.88
CA ALA A 434 -42.47 -21.67 -24.93
C ALA A 434 -41.32 -22.61 -24.56
N GLY A 435 -40.72 -23.28 -25.55
CA GLY A 435 -39.55 -24.12 -25.34
C GLY A 435 -38.23 -23.34 -25.41
N GLU A 436 -38.19 -22.32 -26.26
CA GLU A 436 -37.07 -21.38 -26.35
C GLU A 436 -37.60 -19.96 -26.48
N VAL A 437 -36.94 -19.00 -25.81
CA VAL A 437 -37.23 -17.57 -25.96
C VAL A 437 -35.94 -16.81 -26.21
N THR A 438 -35.86 -16.12 -27.34
CA THR A 438 -34.75 -15.27 -27.76
C THR A 438 -35.11 -13.80 -27.65
N PHE A 439 -34.25 -12.99 -27.02
CA PHE A 439 -34.41 -11.54 -26.90
C PHE A 439 -33.28 -10.80 -27.63
N ASN A 440 -33.64 -10.06 -28.68
CA ASN A 440 -32.72 -9.22 -29.46
C ASN A 440 -32.72 -7.74 -29.01
N THR A 441 -33.49 -7.43 -27.98
CA THR A 441 -33.75 -6.06 -27.51
C THR A 441 -34.21 -6.11 -26.05
N ASP A 442 -34.04 -5.01 -25.33
CA ASP A 442 -34.41 -4.92 -23.92
C ASP A 442 -35.91 -5.21 -23.73
N ALA A 443 -36.23 -5.93 -22.66
CA ALA A 443 -37.60 -6.34 -22.41
C ALA A 443 -37.90 -6.44 -20.91
N THR A 444 -39.15 -6.18 -20.53
CA THR A 444 -39.66 -6.51 -19.19
C THR A 444 -40.84 -7.46 -19.33
N LEU A 445 -40.73 -8.68 -18.81
CA LEU A 445 -41.86 -9.60 -18.67
C LEU A 445 -42.64 -9.25 -17.41
N GLN A 446 -43.96 -9.16 -17.48
CA GLN A 446 -44.83 -9.00 -16.30
C GLN A 446 -46.18 -9.71 -16.53
N GLY A 447 -46.98 -9.88 -15.48
CA GLY A 447 -48.29 -10.56 -15.59
C GLY A 447 -48.25 -12.00 -15.08
N SER A 448 -48.91 -12.92 -15.81
CA SER A 448 -48.98 -14.34 -15.43
C SER A 448 -47.65 -15.06 -15.64
N PRO A 449 -47.40 -16.23 -15.01
CA PRO A 449 -46.17 -16.98 -15.25
C PRO A 449 -45.99 -17.41 -16.71
N LEU A 450 -44.76 -17.28 -17.24
CA LEU A 450 -44.36 -17.86 -18.52
C LEU A 450 -43.90 -19.30 -18.30
N THR A 451 -44.58 -20.27 -18.93
CA THR A 451 -44.22 -21.69 -18.80
C THR A 451 -43.11 -22.07 -19.78
N LEU A 452 -41.91 -22.29 -19.25
CA LEU A 452 -40.79 -22.89 -19.97
C LEU A 452 -41.05 -24.39 -20.17
N ALA A 453 -41.31 -24.79 -21.42
CA ALA A 453 -41.76 -26.12 -21.78
C ALA A 453 -40.65 -26.93 -22.48
N GLY A 454 -40.79 -28.26 -22.50
CA GLY A 454 -39.72 -29.15 -22.98
C GLY A 454 -38.73 -29.57 -21.89
N THR A 455 -37.71 -30.35 -22.26
CA THR A 455 -36.76 -30.97 -21.32
C THR A 455 -35.57 -30.08 -20.95
N SER A 456 -35.22 -29.14 -21.82
CA SER A 456 -34.12 -28.19 -21.65
C SER A 456 -34.52 -26.83 -22.24
N PRO A 457 -35.41 -26.08 -21.58
CA PRO A 457 -35.88 -24.82 -22.13
C PRO A 457 -34.80 -23.73 -22.01
N VAL A 458 -34.69 -22.90 -23.06
CA VAL A 458 -33.64 -21.90 -23.20
C VAL A 458 -34.22 -20.49 -23.20
N VAL A 459 -33.59 -19.60 -22.44
CA VAL A 459 -33.77 -18.15 -22.55
C VAL A 459 -32.46 -17.56 -23.07
N HIS A 460 -32.45 -17.20 -24.35
CA HIS A 460 -31.29 -16.65 -25.06
C HIS A 460 -31.39 -15.12 -25.11
N VAL A 461 -30.45 -14.42 -24.48
CA VAL A 461 -30.44 -12.94 -24.43
C VAL A 461 -29.21 -12.43 -25.16
N LEU A 462 -29.41 -11.67 -26.24
CA LEU A 462 -28.31 -11.21 -27.10
C LEU A 462 -27.37 -10.23 -26.38
N ASP A 463 -26.18 -10.07 -26.95
CA ASP A 463 -25.19 -9.10 -26.45
C ASP A 463 -25.77 -7.68 -26.32
N GLY A 464 -25.43 -7.00 -25.22
CA GLY A 464 -25.94 -5.67 -24.88
C GLY A 464 -27.42 -5.60 -24.48
N VAL A 465 -28.16 -6.72 -24.47
CA VAL A 465 -29.58 -6.76 -24.11
C VAL A 465 -29.77 -7.10 -22.63
N THR A 466 -30.72 -6.42 -21.98
CA THR A 466 -31.19 -6.72 -20.62
C THR A 466 -32.67 -7.08 -20.61
N VAL A 467 -32.99 -8.24 -20.03
CA VAL A 467 -34.36 -8.73 -19.87
C VAL A 467 -34.71 -8.81 -18.40
N GLN A 468 -35.72 -8.04 -17.98
CA GLN A 468 -36.29 -8.10 -16.64
C GLN A 468 -37.44 -9.12 -16.62
N ALA A 469 -37.25 -10.27 -15.98
CA ALA A 469 -38.31 -11.23 -15.72
C ALA A 469 -39.09 -10.85 -14.45
N GLY A 470 -40.04 -9.91 -14.58
CA GLY A 470 -41.02 -9.55 -13.56
C GLY A 470 -42.20 -10.53 -13.45
N ALA A 471 -42.51 -11.25 -14.53
CA ALA A 471 -43.35 -12.45 -14.51
C ALA A 471 -42.50 -13.65 -14.06
N GLN A 472 -43.10 -14.54 -13.25
CA GLN A 472 -42.43 -15.79 -12.86
C GLN A 472 -42.19 -16.69 -14.09
N LEU A 473 -41.00 -17.25 -14.20
CA LEU A 473 -40.72 -18.38 -15.09
C LEU A 473 -41.18 -19.65 -14.38
N ALA A 474 -41.99 -20.45 -15.08
CA ALA A 474 -42.63 -21.67 -14.60
C ALA A 474 -42.23 -22.87 -15.49
N GLY A 475 -42.52 -24.09 -15.08
CA GLY A 475 -42.28 -25.29 -15.90
C GLY A 475 -41.87 -26.50 -15.07
N SER A 476 -41.94 -27.69 -15.67
CA SER A 476 -41.50 -28.93 -15.02
C SER A 476 -39.99 -29.20 -15.14
N SER A 477 -39.29 -28.39 -15.93
CA SER A 477 -37.85 -28.49 -16.24
C SER A 477 -37.11 -27.24 -15.76
N GLY A 478 -35.77 -27.30 -15.83
CA GLY A 478 -34.88 -26.22 -15.41
C GLY A 478 -34.91 -24.98 -16.32
N LEU A 479 -33.98 -24.05 -16.11
CA LEU A 479 -33.74 -22.89 -16.96
C LEU A 479 -32.32 -22.97 -17.53
N GLU A 480 -32.16 -22.84 -18.84
CA GLU A 480 -30.87 -22.53 -19.45
C GLU A 480 -30.83 -21.07 -19.89
N LYS A 481 -29.93 -20.28 -19.30
CA LYS A 481 -29.61 -18.91 -19.71
C LYS A 481 -28.43 -18.94 -20.67
N ASP A 482 -28.67 -18.48 -21.90
CA ASP A 482 -27.68 -18.38 -22.97
C ASP A 482 -27.63 -16.95 -23.56
N GLY A 483 -26.65 -16.70 -24.44
CA GLY A 483 -26.36 -15.41 -25.05
C GLY A 483 -25.69 -14.41 -24.10
N LEU A 484 -24.93 -13.47 -24.65
CA LEU A 484 -24.05 -12.57 -23.89
C LEU A 484 -24.76 -11.50 -23.04
N GLY A 485 -26.08 -11.31 -23.23
CA GLY A 485 -26.85 -10.32 -22.47
C GLY A 485 -27.23 -10.75 -21.05
N THR A 486 -27.98 -9.88 -20.37
CA THR A 486 -28.37 -10.02 -18.96
C THR A 486 -29.82 -10.47 -18.84
N LEU A 487 -30.06 -11.58 -18.14
CA LEU A 487 -31.40 -11.97 -17.66
C LEU A 487 -31.49 -11.64 -16.17
N VAL A 488 -32.34 -10.68 -15.82
CA VAL A 488 -32.64 -10.33 -14.43
C VAL A 488 -33.87 -11.10 -13.99
N LEU A 489 -33.72 -11.98 -13.02
CA LEU A 489 -34.84 -12.63 -12.36
C LEU A 489 -35.29 -11.76 -11.20
N SER A 490 -36.60 -11.49 -11.12
CA SER A 490 -37.24 -10.83 -9.99
C SER A 490 -38.44 -11.67 -9.53
N GLY A 491 -38.65 -11.76 -8.22
CA GLY A 491 -39.63 -12.67 -7.64
C GLY A 491 -39.18 -14.14 -7.62
N GLY A 492 -39.93 -14.97 -6.89
CA GLY A 492 -39.63 -16.39 -6.79
C GLY A 492 -40.02 -17.13 -8.06
N GLN A 493 -39.06 -17.72 -8.76
CA GLN A 493 -39.34 -18.52 -9.95
C GLN A 493 -39.96 -19.86 -9.54
N VAL A 494 -40.83 -20.42 -10.38
CA VAL A 494 -41.61 -21.63 -10.07
C VAL A 494 -41.38 -22.77 -11.07
N TYR A 495 -40.35 -22.67 -11.91
CA TYR A 495 -39.86 -23.79 -12.69
C TYR A 495 -39.19 -24.84 -11.77
N LEU A 496 -39.22 -26.11 -12.19
CA LEU A 496 -38.69 -27.24 -11.42
C LEU A 496 -37.40 -27.76 -12.06
N GLY A 497 -36.28 -27.77 -11.34
CA GLY A 497 -35.02 -28.34 -11.86
C GLY A 497 -33.83 -27.42 -11.61
N ALA A 498 -32.69 -27.73 -12.23
CA ALA A 498 -31.47 -26.95 -12.13
C ALA A 498 -31.51 -25.69 -13.02
N THR A 499 -30.67 -24.72 -12.70
CA THR A 499 -30.43 -23.55 -13.56
C THR A 499 -29.05 -23.67 -14.19
N THR A 500 -28.93 -23.52 -15.50
CA THR A 500 -27.64 -23.51 -16.22
C THR A 500 -27.42 -22.12 -16.78
N VAL A 501 -26.25 -21.54 -16.53
CA VAL A 501 -25.82 -20.26 -17.12
C VAL A 501 -24.67 -20.56 -18.04
N THR A 502 -24.94 -20.52 -19.34
CA THR A 502 -23.98 -20.89 -20.39
C THR A 502 -23.20 -19.66 -20.86
N GLU A 503 -23.89 -18.53 -21.06
CA GLU A 503 -23.31 -17.25 -21.51
C GLU A 503 -24.01 -16.04 -20.86
N GLY A 504 -23.32 -14.90 -20.90
CA GLY A 504 -23.80 -13.61 -20.39
C GLY A 504 -23.99 -13.58 -18.88
N THR A 505 -24.98 -12.82 -18.42
CA THR A 505 -25.25 -12.62 -16.99
C THR A 505 -26.63 -13.14 -16.61
N LEU A 506 -26.68 -13.98 -15.59
CA LEU A 506 -27.89 -14.23 -14.81
C LEU A 506 -27.83 -13.38 -13.55
N GLN A 507 -28.76 -12.43 -13.39
CA GLN A 507 -28.88 -11.63 -12.18
C GLN A 507 -30.06 -12.10 -11.33
N LEU A 508 -29.80 -12.31 -10.04
CA LEU A 508 -30.81 -12.67 -9.04
C LEU A 508 -31.15 -11.44 -8.19
N GLY A 509 -32.37 -10.94 -8.36
CA GLY A 509 -32.85 -9.72 -7.74
C GLY A 509 -32.56 -8.47 -8.59
N ASP A 510 -33.36 -7.42 -8.38
CA ASP A 510 -33.28 -6.15 -9.13
C ASP A 510 -33.04 -4.92 -8.23
N GLY A 511 -32.65 -5.15 -6.97
CA GLY A 511 -32.47 -4.13 -5.94
C GLY A 511 -33.77 -3.70 -5.25
N THR A 512 -34.94 -4.10 -5.76
CA THR A 512 -36.26 -3.82 -5.18
C THR A 512 -37.01 -5.09 -4.76
N THR A 513 -36.78 -6.20 -5.47
CA THR A 513 -37.42 -7.50 -5.27
C THR A 513 -36.37 -8.60 -5.30
N ASN A 514 -36.46 -9.56 -4.37
CA ASN A 514 -35.61 -10.75 -4.34
C ASN A 514 -35.97 -11.74 -5.47
N ALA A 515 -35.01 -12.58 -5.86
CA ALA A 515 -35.27 -13.74 -6.71
C ALA A 515 -34.91 -15.04 -5.99
N THR A 516 -35.71 -16.08 -6.22
CA THR A 516 -35.39 -17.45 -5.81
C THR A 516 -35.47 -18.37 -7.02
N VAL A 517 -34.48 -19.24 -7.18
CA VAL A 517 -34.43 -20.26 -8.23
C VAL A 517 -34.41 -21.65 -7.59
N ALA A 518 -34.91 -22.66 -8.31
CA ALA A 518 -34.85 -24.04 -7.86
C ALA A 518 -33.50 -24.70 -8.19
N GLY A 519 -33.12 -25.71 -7.40
CA GLY A 519 -32.02 -26.63 -7.71
C GLY A 519 -30.61 -26.04 -7.76
N THR A 520 -29.65 -26.85 -8.19
CA THR A 520 -28.25 -26.43 -8.41
C THR A 520 -28.16 -25.39 -9.53
N ILE A 521 -27.24 -24.43 -9.40
CA ILE A 521 -26.85 -23.53 -10.49
C ILE A 521 -25.53 -24.03 -11.10
N SER A 522 -25.56 -24.43 -12.37
CA SER A 522 -24.35 -24.70 -13.16
C SER A 522 -23.94 -23.44 -13.91
N ASN A 523 -22.96 -22.70 -13.40
CA ASN A 523 -22.52 -21.42 -13.93
C ASN A 523 -21.21 -21.56 -14.74
N ALA A 524 -21.26 -21.30 -16.04
CA ALA A 524 -20.11 -21.19 -16.94
C ALA A 524 -19.78 -19.73 -17.32
N ALA A 525 -20.64 -18.77 -16.98
CA ALA A 525 -20.50 -17.34 -17.30
C ALA A 525 -20.62 -16.47 -16.04
N ASN A 526 -21.56 -15.52 -15.97
CA ASN A 526 -21.69 -14.61 -14.81
C ASN A 526 -23.00 -14.84 -14.03
N LEU A 527 -22.88 -14.99 -12.72
CA LEU A 527 -24.02 -14.98 -11.79
C LEU A 527 -23.91 -13.77 -10.87
N THR A 528 -24.90 -12.87 -10.89
CA THR A 528 -24.88 -11.65 -10.09
C THR A 528 -26.01 -11.63 -9.06
N TRP A 529 -25.74 -11.17 -7.84
CA TRP A 529 -26.77 -10.86 -6.85
C TRP A 529 -26.99 -9.36 -6.74
N ASN A 530 -28.25 -8.95 -6.78
CA ASN A 530 -28.68 -7.60 -6.41
C ASN A 530 -29.99 -7.64 -5.57
N PRO A 531 -29.98 -8.23 -4.37
CA PRO A 531 -31.17 -8.31 -3.53
C PRO A 531 -31.52 -6.97 -2.84
N PRO A 532 -32.81 -6.66 -2.59
CA PRO A 532 -33.25 -5.50 -1.81
C PRO A 532 -32.93 -5.56 -0.31
N ALA A 533 -32.72 -6.76 0.24
CA ALA A 533 -32.46 -7.03 1.65
C ALA A 533 -31.47 -8.19 1.79
N ASP A 534 -30.97 -8.44 3.00
CA ASP A 534 -30.02 -9.52 3.23
C ASP A 534 -30.59 -10.87 2.78
N LEU A 535 -29.76 -11.66 2.09
CA LEU A 535 -30.15 -12.89 1.43
C LEU A 535 -29.29 -14.05 1.92
N THR A 536 -29.92 -15.10 2.45
CA THR A 536 -29.25 -16.39 2.62
C THR A 536 -29.51 -17.25 1.40
N PHE A 537 -28.46 -17.52 0.63
CA PHE A 537 -28.51 -18.32 -0.57
C PHE A 537 -28.13 -19.78 -0.26
N THR A 538 -29.06 -20.69 -0.51
CA THR A 538 -28.96 -22.11 -0.11
C THR A 538 -28.66 -23.08 -1.24
N ASN A 539 -28.69 -22.61 -2.49
CA ASN A 539 -28.47 -23.48 -3.64
C ASN A 539 -26.98 -23.67 -3.88
N VAL A 540 -26.59 -24.86 -4.35
CA VAL A 540 -25.19 -25.15 -4.73
C VAL A 540 -24.91 -24.50 -6.08
N ILE A 541 -23.74 -23.84 -6.19
CA ILE A 541 -23.22 -23.27 -7.43
C ILE A 541 -22.00 -24.08 -7.87
N THR A 542 -22.00 -24.51 -9.13
CA THR A 542 -20.94 -25.29 -9.78
C THR A 542 -20.48 -24.61 -11.06
N GLY A 543 -19.36 -25.05 -11.65
CA GLY A 543 -18.89 -24.62 -12.97
C GLY A 543 -17.73 -23.62 -12.93
N THR A 544 -17.37 -23.08 -14.09
CA THR A 544 -16.16 -22.24 -14.25
C THR A 544 -16.46 -20.73 -14.23
N GLY A 545 -17.74 -20.36 -14.20
CA GLY A 545 -18.19 -18.97 -14.25
C GLY A 545 -17.89 -18.18 -12.98
N GLY A 546 -17.86 -16.86 -13.12
CA GLY A 546 -17.70 -15.92 -12.02
C GLY A 546 -19.00 -15.62 -11.30
N VAL A 547 -18.89 -15.17 -10.05
CA VAL A 547 -20.00 -14.69 -9.25
C VAL A 547 -19.74 -13.27 -8.77
N THR A 548 -20.75 -12.42 -8.79
CA THR A 548 -20.65 -11.01 -8.40
C THR A 548 -21.71 -10.66 -7.37
N GLN A 549 -21.30 -10.14 -6.22
CA GLN A 549 -22.19 -9.42 -5.30
C GLN A 549 -22.16 -7.94 -5.67
N SER A 550 -23.33 -7.40 -6.03
CA SER A 550 -23.51 -6.02 -6.52
C SER A 550 -24.53 -5.20 -5.73
N SER A 551 -25.02 -5.72 -4.61
CA SER A 551 -25.90 -4.98 -3.69
C SER A 551 -25.18 -4.49 -2.44
N ALA A 552 -25.64 -3.38 -1.88
CA ALA A 552 -25.22 -2.89 -0.56
C ALA A 552 -25.70 -3.76 0.62
N ARG A 553 -26.14 -4.99 0.36
CA ARG A 553 -26.72 -5.93 1.34
C ARG A 553 -25.76 -7.07 1.62
N THR A 554 -26.10 -7.88 2.62
CA THR A 554 -25.37 -9.11 2.90
C THR A 554 -25.95 -10.27 2.09
N VAL A 555 -25.12 -10.93 1.28
CA VAL A 555 -25.44 -12.24 0.67
C VAL A 555 -24.62 -13.32 1.37
N THR A 556 -25.30 -14.32 1.91
CA THR A 556 -24.66 -15.45 2.61
C THR A 556 -24.77 -16.72 1.78
N LEU A 557 -23.63 -17.25 1.32
CA LEU A 557 -23.52 -18.53 0.66
C LEU A 557 -23.43 -19.66 1.69
N ASN A 558 -24.56 -20.31 1.94
CA ASN A 558 -24.67 -21.32 2.99
C ASN A 558 -24.35 -22.75 2.51
N ALA A 559 -24.50 -23.01 1.21
CA ALA A 559 -24.18 -24.30 0.61
C ALA A 559 -22.69 -24.44 0.29
N SER A 560 -22.20 -25.68 0.17
CA SER A 560 -20.85 -25.95 -0.32
C SER A 560 -20.78 -25.80 -1.84
N ASN A 561 -20.18 -24.70 -2.29
CA ASN A 561 -20.05 -24.34 -3.70
C ASN A 561 -18.73 -24.86 -4.29
N THR A 562 -18.78 -25.30 -5.55
CA THR A 562 -17.63 -25.88 -6.27
C THR A 562 -17.27 -25.10 -7.53
N PHE A 563 -17.84 -23.92 -7.73
CA PHE A 563 -17.45 -23.07 -8.85
C PHE A 563 -16.02 -22.54 -8.68
N THR A 564 -15.30 -22.35 -9.79
CA THR A 564 -13.88 -21.99 -9.78
C THR A 564 -13.57 -20.59 -10.31
N GLY A 565 -14.52 -19.93 -10.97
CA GLY A 565 -14.36 -18.58 -11.52
C GLY A 565 -14.24 -17.50 -10.44
N LEU A 566 -14.01 -16.26 -10.87
CA LEU A 566 -13.82 -15.09 -10.00
C LEU A 566 -15.01 -14.91 -9.03
N THR A 567 -14.69 -14.66 -7.76
CA THR A 567 -15.65 -14.12 -6.78
C THR A 567 -15.41 -12.62 -6.66
N ASP A 568 -16.36 -11.81 -7.10
CA ASP A 568 -16.24 -10.36 -7.12
C ASP A 568 -17.24 -9.73 -6.15
N VAL A 569 -16.76 -8.86 -5.27
CA VAL A 569 -17.58 -8.13 -4.29
C VAL A 569 -17.43 -6.65 -4.56
N THR A 570 -18.36 -6.12 -5.36
CA THR A 570 -18.31 -4.72 -5.83
C THR A 570 -18.90 -3.75 -4.81
N THR A 571 -19.79 -4.23 -3.93
CA THR A 571 -20.38 -3.46 -2.82
C THR A 571 -20.98 -4.40 -1.77
N GLY A 572 -21.28 -3.89 -0.58
CA GLY A 572 -21.91 -4.64 0.49
C GLY A 572 -21.04 -5.78 1.02
N THR A 573 -21.68 -6.88 1.43
CA THR A 573 -21.00 -8.00 2.09
C THR A 573 -21.34 -9.32 1.41
N LEU A 574 -20.32 -10.13 1.12
CA LEU A 574 -20.48 -11.54 0.74
C LEU A 574 -19.94 -12.43 1.86
N VAL A 575 -20.82 -13.24 2.47
CA VAL A 575 -20.46 -14.20 3.52
C VAL A 575 -20.38 -15.61 2.95
N ILE A 576 -19.23 -16.26 3.12
CA ILE A 576 -18.98 -17.65 2.75
C ILE A 576 -19.04 -18.50 4.02
N ARG A 577 -20.10 -19.30 4.14
CA ARG A 577 -20.25 -20.31 5.22
C ARG A 577 -19.98 -21.73 4.73
N GLY A 578 -20.29 -22.06 3.48
CA GLY A 578 -20.04 -23.38 2.91
C GLY A 578 -18.61 -23.60 2.43
N GLY A 579 -18.38 -24.74 1.76
CA GLY A 579 -17.22 -24.91 0.88
C GLY A 579 -17.23 -23.89 -0.27
N HIS A 580 -16.06 -23.55 -0.79
CA HIS A 580 -15.86 -22.52 -1.82
C HIS A 580 -14.60 -22.85 -2.62
N ALA A 581 -14.73 -23.05 -3.93
CA ALA A 581 -13.61 -23.50 -4.78
C ALA A 581 -13.01 -22.40 -5.67
N SER A 582 -13.54 -21.17 -5.60
CA SER A 582 -13.04 -20.03 -6.37
C SER A 582 -11.57 -19.76 -6.04
N ALA A 583 -10.75 -19.58 -7.07
CA ALA A 583 -9.33 -19.30 -6.91
C ALA A 583 -9.02 -17.79 -6.89
N GLN A 584 -9.99 -16.92 -7.16
CA GLN A 584 -9.77 -15.48 -7.30
C GLN A 584 -10.86 -14.70 -6.59
N HIS A 585 -10.47 -13.69 -5.82
CA HIS A 585 -11.34 -12.83 -5.07
C HIS A 585 -10.95 -11.36 -5.31
N ALA A 586 -11.89 -10.57 -5.82
CA ALA A 586 -11.77 -9.13 -5.93
C ALA A 586 -12.75 -8.50 -4.93
N ILE A 587 -12.27 -7.51 -4.17
CA ILE A 587 -13.04 -6.84 -3.12
C ILE A 587 -12.87 -5.34 -3.35
N ASP A 588 -13.92 -4.68 -3.83
CA ASP A 588 -13.89 -3.25 -4.11
C ASP A 588 -13.88 -2.42 -2.82
N GLU A 589 -13.51 -1.15 -2.96
CA GLU A 589 -13.45 -0.20 -1.84
C GLU A 589 -14.80 -0.13 -1.10
N GLY A 590 -14.76 -0.32 0.21
CA GLY A 590 -15.96 -0.32 1.06
C GLY A 590 -16.78 -1.63 1.04
N ALA A 591 -16.38 -2.62 0.25
CA ALA A 591 -17.00 -3.95 0.26
C ALA A 591 -16.31 -4.92 1.24
N GLU A 592 -17.03 -5.96 1.66
CA GLU A 592 -16.51 -6.99 2.57
C GLU A 592 -16.69 -8.41 1.99
N LEU A 593 -15.60 -9.19 1.99
CA LEU A 593 -15.65 -10.64 1.80
C LEU A 593 -15.40 -11.33 3.14
N VAL A 594 -16.40 -12.05 3.63
CA VAL A 594 -16.39 -12.67 4.96
C VAL A 594 -16.29 -14.18 4.85
N PHE A 595 -15.27 -14.76 5.48
CA PHE A 595 -15.21 -16.21 5.72
C PHE A 595 -15.70 -16.51 7.13
N ASP A 596 -16.91 -17.09 7.21
CA ASP A 596 -17.55 -17.47 8.47
C ASP A 596 -17.25 -18.94 8.79
N THR A 597 -16.45 -19.14 9.83
CA THR A 597 -16.04 -20.48 10.30
C THR A 597 -16.89 -20.97 11.48
N SER A 598 -18.08 -20.40 11.71
CA SER A 598 -19.01 -20.81 12.78
C SER A 598 -19.39 -22.30 12.67
N SER A 599 -19.44 -22.84 11.46
CA SER A 599 -19.76 -24.25 11.19
C SER A 599 -18.57 -25.22 11.23
N GLY A 600 -17.39 -24.77 11.69
CA GLY A 600 -16.15 -25.55 11.72
C GLY A 600 -15.00 -24.90 10.94
N SER A 601 -13.79 -25.42 11.13
CA SER A 601 -12.59 -24.90 10.45
C SER A 601 -12.71 -25.02 8.93
N LYS A 602 -12.23 -24.00 8.22
CA LYS A 602 -12.27 -23.90 6.75
C LYS A 602 -10.87 -24.03 6.17
N ASN A 603 -10.73 -25.00 5.26
CA ASN A 603 -9.54 -25.28 4.49
C ASN A 603 -9.86 -25.08 3.02
N TYR A 604 -9.38 -24.00 2.41
CA TYR A 604 -9.69 -23.65 1.03
C TYR A 604 -8.56 -24.04 0.06
N PRO A 605 -8.88 -24.26 -1.24
CA PRO A 605 -7.88 -24.49 -2.29
C PRO A 605 -7.05 -23.24 -2.54
N SER A 606 -6.11 -23.27 -3.49
CA SER A 606 -5.31 -22.07 -3.79
C SER A 606 -6.19 -20.88 -4.17
N THR A 607 -5.94 -19.73 -3.57
CA THR A 607 -6.76 -18.51 -3.75
C THR A 607 -5.88 -17.27 -3.89
N THR A 608 -6.40 -16.25 -4.54
CA THR A 608 -5.83 -14.89 -4.58
C THR A 608 -6.85 -13.89 -4.06
N PHE A 609 -6.42 -12.98 -3.19
CA PHE A 609 -7.20 -11.84 -2.71
C PHE A 609 -6.62 -10.54 -3.26
N SER A 610 -7.49 -9.66 -3.76
CA SER A 610 -7.14 -8.38 -4.36
C SER A 610 -8.23 -7.33 -4.15
N GLY A 611 -7.92 -6.06 -4.40
CA GLY A 611 -8.84 -4.94 -4.27
C GLY A 611 -8.71 -4.18 -2.94
N LEU A 612 -9.37 -3.03 -2.87
CA LEU A 612 -9.25 -2.05 -1.77
C LEU A 612 -10.19 -2.36 -0.58
N GLY A 613 -11.05 -3.36 -0.68
CA GLY A 613 -12.02 -3.69 0.36
C GLY A 613 -11.45 -4.47 1.54
N THR A 614 -12.37 -5.08 2.29
CA THR A 614 -12.05 -5.79 3.54
C THR A 614 -12.19 -7.31 3.38
N LEU A 615 -11.12 -8.03 3.68
CA LEU A 615 -11.15 -9.48 3.89
C LEU A 615 -11.41 -9.77 5.38
N VAL A 616 -12.55 -10.37 5.67
CA VAL A 616 -13.00 -10.62 7.05
C VAL A 616 -12.90 -12.09 7.39
N LYS A 617 -12.42 -12.37 8.60
CA LYS A 617 -12.53 -13.67 9.26
C LYS A 617 -13.43 -13.58 10.48
N GLU A 618 -14.50 -14.38 10.48
CA GLU A 618 -15.40 -14.54 11.62
C GLU A 618 -15.71 -16.02 11.93
N GLY A 619 -16.48 -16.29 12.98
CA GLY A 619 -16.67 -17.62 13.54
C GLY A 619 -15.51 -18.08 14.43
N SER A 620 -15.78 -19.03 15.34
CA SER A 620 -14.84 -19.43 16.40
C SER A 620 -13.70 -20.35 15.93
N ASN A 621 -13.78 -20.89 14.72
CA ASN A 621 -12.84 -21.91 14.22
C ASN A 621 -11.77 -21.31 13.28
N ASN A 622 -10.88 -22.15 12.77
CA ASN A 622 -9.74 -21.72 11.96
C ASN A 622 -10.11 -21.47 10.49
N LEU A 623 -9.48 -20.46 9.87
CA LEU A 623 -9.42 -20.29 8.42
C LEU A 623 -7.97 -20.49 7.97
N TYR A 624 -7.75 -21.34 6.96
CA TYR A 624 -6.41 -21.67 6.47
C TYR A 624 -6.44 -22.29 5.05
N TRP A 625 -5.27 -22.48 4.45
CA TRP A 625 -5.08 -23.07 3.11
C TRP A 625 -4.08 -24.22 3.18
N GLY A 626 -4.55 -25.41 3.55
CA GLY A 626 -3.68 -26.56 3.82
C GLY A 626 -2.83 -26.95 2.61
N SER A 627 -3.42 -27.60 1.60
CA SER A 627 -2.70 -28.00 0.38
C SER A 627 -2.70 -26.94 -0.72
N GLY A 628 -3.61 -25.97 -0.64
CA GLY A 628 -3.65 -24.80 -1.53
C GLY A 628 -2.79 -23.67 -0.98
N ALA A 629 -2.41 -22.72 -1.83
CA ALA A 629 -1.70 -21.50 -1.43
C ALA A 629 -2.60 -20.26 -1.53
N ALA A 630 -2.65 -19.44 -0.50
CA ALA A 630 -3.23 -18.11 -0.57
C ALA A 630 -2.19 -17.07 -1.04
N THR A 631 -2.57 -16.22 -1.99
CA THR A 631 -1.82 -15.03 -2.39
C THR A 631 -2.57 -13.79 -1.90
N PHE A 632 -1.94 -13.03 -1.03
CA PHE A 632 -2.47 -11.76 -0.51
C PHE A 632 -1.90 -10.61 -1.34
N ALA A 633 -2.65 -10.18 -2.36
CA ALA A 633 -2.30 -9.09 -3.25
C ALA A 633 -3.18 -7.86 -2.98
N LEU A 634 -3.32 -7.52 -1.70
CA LEU A 634 -4.15 -6.43 -1.22
C LEU A 634 -3.30 -5.13 -1.13
N PRO A 635 -3.64 -4.06 -1.87
CA PRO A 635 -2.88 -2.81 -1.89
C PRO A 635 -3.06 -1.98 -0.61
N ALA A 636 -2.23 -0.96 -0.41
CA ALA A 636 -2.41 -0.01 0.69
C ALA A 636 -3.83 0.60 0.67
N GLY A 637 -4.48 0.65 1.84
CA GLY A 637 -5.87 1.11 2.00
C GLY A 637 -6.89 -0.03 2.19
N SER A 638 -6.53 -1.26 1.80
CA SER A 638 -7.31 -2.46 2.12
C SER A 638 -7.13 -2.94 3.56
N LEU A 639 -8.03 -3.80 4.03
CA LEU A 639 -8.03 -4.32 5.40
C LEU A 639 -8.20 -5.85 5.43
N ILE A 640 -7.39 -6.52 6.25
CA ILE A 640 -7.66 -7.85 6.78
C ILE A 640 -8.22 -7.67 8.18
N ASP A 641 -9.45 -8.12 8.42
CA ASP A 641 -10.17 -7.95 9.68
C ASP A 641 -10.46 -9.30 10.35
N VAL A 642 -9.79 -9.60 11.46
CA VAL A 642 -9.98 -10.84 12.22
C VAL A 642 -10.89 -10.58 13.41
N ARG A 643 -12.20 -10.76 13.19
CA ARG A 643 -13.26 -10.50 14.18
C ARG A 643 -13.37 -11.59 15.24
N SER A 644 -13.16 -12.86 14.85
CA SER A 644 -13.18 -13.98 15.82
C SER A 644 -12.46 -15.23 15.32
N GLY A 645 -12.12 -16.13 16.25
CA GLY A 645 -11.43 -17.38 15.96
C GLY A 645 -9.98 -17.15 15.52
N THR A 646 -9.44 -18.05 14.70
CA THR A 646 -8.05 -17.95 14.23
C THR A 646 -7.98 -17.76 12.71
N PHE A 647 -7.37 -16.68 12.26
CA PHE A 647 -6.87 -16.55 10.88
C PHE A 647 -5.47 -17.13 10.82
N ILE A 648 -5.24 -18.18 10.05
CA ILE A 648 -3.91 -18.76 9.88
C ILE A 648 -3.30 -18.17 8.61
N GLY A 649 -2.25 -17.37 8.77
CA GLY A 649 -1.56 -16.65 7.71
C GLY A 649 -0.67 -17.52 6.82
N GLY A 650 -0.40 -18.77 7.20
CA GLY A 650 0.19 -19.75 6.29
C GLY A 650 0.05 -21.22 6.65
N SER A 651 0.47 -22.11 5.74
CA SER A 651 0.37 -23.57 5.79
C SER A 651 1.23 -24.19 4.70
N ASN A 652 2.04 -25.18 5.06
CA ASN A 652 3.04 -25.83 4.19
C ASN A 652 3.98 -24.85 3.48
N ALA A 653 4.19 -23.67 4.06
CA ALA A 653 5.09 -22.63 3.56
C ALA A 653 4.80 -22.18 2.12
N ASN A 654 3.52 -22.11 1.73
CA ASN A 654 3.12 -21.87 0.35
C ASN A 654 2.45 -20.49 0.13
N GLU A 655 2.03 -19.82 1.19
CA GLU A 655 1.32 -18.55 1.10
C GLU A 655 2.24 -17.41 0.69
N ASN A 656 1.73 -16.59 -0.23
CA ASN A 656 2.44 -15.47 -0.80
C ASN A 656 1.94 -14.15 -0.22
N TRP A 657 2.76 -13.55 0.64
CA TRP A 657 2.54 -12.23 1.23
C TRP A 657 3.36 -11.13 0.54
N SER A 658 4.18 -11.45 -0.46
CA SER A 658 5.22 -10.55 -0.98
C SER A 658 4.69 -9.23 -1.54
N SER A 659 3.46 -9.19 -2.03
CA SER A 659 2.79 -7.98 -2.53
C SER A 659 1.76 -7.38 -1.56
N ASN A 660 1.55 -7.97 -0.38
CA ASN A 660 0.53 -7.50 0.55
C ASN A 660 0.92 -6.16 1.21
N GLU A 661 0.04 -5.17 1.10
CA GLU A 661 0.15 -3.84 1.71
C GLU A 661 -1.09 -3.48 2.55
N SER A 662 -1.98 -4.44 2.80
CA SER A 662 -3.16 -4.25 3.65
C SER A 662 -2.82 -3.91 5.08
N ASP A 663 -3.76 -3.23 5.74
CA ASP A 663 -3.82 -3.13 7.19
C ASP A 663 -4.33 -4.45 7.79
N LEU A 664 -4.00 -4.71 9.06
CA LEU A 664 -4.51 -5.85 9.84
C LEU A 664 -5.16 -5.34 11.13
N ASN A 665 -6.42 -5.71 11.33
CA ASN A 665 -7.13 -5.57 12.60
C ASN A 665 -7.34 -6.95 13.22
N ILE A 666 -7.05 -7.07 14.52
CA ILE A 666 -7.31 -8.29 15.29
C ILE A 666 -8.19 -7.92 16.49
N GLU A 667 -9.46 -8.28 16.44
CA GLU A 667 -10.40 -7.95 17.50
C GLU A 667 -10.14 -8.73 18.80
N ALA A 668 -10.74 -8.26 19.89
CA ALA A 668 -10.61 -8.88 21.21
C ALA A 668 -11.01 -10.37 21.17
N GLY A 669 -10.11 -11.23 21.66
CA GLY A 669 -10.31 -12.68 21.69
C GLY A 669 -10.07 -13.40 20.36
N ALA A 670 -9.85 -12.67 19.26
CA ALA A 670 -9.43 -13.25 18.00
C ALA A 670 -7.91 -13.48 17.96
N THR A 671 -7.45 -14.33 17.03
CA THR A 671 -6.03 -14.61 16.81
C THR A 671 -5.67 -14.52 15.33
N PHE A 672 -4.63 -13.78 15.00
CA PHE A 672 -3.90 -13.96 13.75
C PHE A 672 -2.68 -14.83 14.02
N ASP A 673 -2.50 -15.89 13.24
CA ASP A 673 -1.46 -16.88 13.46
C ASP A 673 -0.58 -17.05 12.21
N GLY A 674 0.64 -16.50 12.25
CA GLY A 674 1.60 -16.48 11.13
C GLY A 674 2.32 -17.80 10.85
N VAL A 675 1.63 -18.95 10.95
CA VAL A 675 2.18 -20.28 10.62
C VAL A 675 2.90 -20.26 9.28
N GLU A 676 4.16 -20.73 9.24
CA GLU A 676 4.93 -20.98 8.00
C GLU A 676 4.96 -19.81 6.99
N ALA A 677 4.76 -18.57 7.45
CA ALA A 677 4.69 -17.41 6.58
C ALA A 677 5.50 -16.24 7.12
N ASN A 678 6.21 -15.55 6.23
CA ASN A 678 6.80 -14.25 6.51
C ASN A 678 5.79 -13.15 6.17
N VAL A 679 4.82 -12.97 7.06
CA VAL A 679 3.69 -12.04 6.87
C VAL A 679 4.19 -10.60 6.82
N ARG A 680 3.63 -9.80 5.92
CA ARG A 680 3.90 -8.36 5.81
C ARG A 680 2.60 -7.57 5.68
N ILE A 681 2.48 -6.49 6.42
CA ILE A 681 1.28 -5.63 6.51
C ILE A 681 1.69 -4.16 6.64
N ASN A 682 0.74 -3.25 6.42
CA ASN A 682 0.95 -1.82 6.58
C ASN A 682 0.70 -1.37 8.02
N ARG A 683 -0.53 -1.46 8.53
CA ARG A 683 -0.88 -1.10 9.92
C ARG A 683 -1.31 -2.31 10.73
N LEU A 684 -1.02 -2.32 12.02
CA LEU A 684 -1.51 -3.31 12.97
C LEU A 684 -2.39 -2.62 14.03
N THR A 685 -3.62 -3.09 14.19
CA THR A 685 -4.63 -2.53 15.11
C THR A 685 -5.43 -3.62 15.83
N GLY A 686 -6.22 -3.21 16.82
CA GLY A 686 -7.07 -4.09 17.61
C GLY A 686 -6.40 -4.55 18.91
N SER A 687 -7.10 -5.43 19.63
CA SER A 687 -6.75 -5.88 20.98
C SER A 687 -6.67 -7.41 21.12
N GLY A 688 -6.63 -8.13 20.00
CA GLY A 688 -6.51 -9.59 19.95
C GLY A 688 -5.09 -10.11 20.11
N THR A 689 -4.87 -11.36 19.71
CA THR A 689 -3.54 -12.00 19.77
C THR A 689 -2.92 -12.11 18.38
N LEU A 690 -1.67 -11.67 18.25
CA LEU A 690 -0.81 -12.02 17.12
C LEU A 690 0.16 -13.13 17.54
N LYS A 691 0.20 -14.23 16.79
CA LYS A 691 1.22 -15.28 16.94
C LYS A 691 2.16 -15.30 15.75
N THR A 692 3.46 -15.36 16.01
CA THR A 692 4.51 -15.46 14.98
C THR A 692 5.64 -16.39 15.43
N GLY A 693 6.48 -16.86 14.50
CA GLY A 693 7.58 -17.79 14.79
C GLY A 693 7.19 -19.26 14.62
N TYR A 694 7.62 -19.85 13.49
CA TYR A 694 7.42 -21.27 13.19
C TYR A 694 8.73 -22.07 13.11
N ASN A 695 8.68 -23.35 13.49
CA ASN A 695 9.81 -24.28 13.41
C ASN A 695 10.06 -24.71 11.94
N GLY A 696 10.97 -24.04 11.24
CA GLY A 696 11.39 -24.40 9.88
C GLY A 696 11.74 -23.20 8.99
N ALA A 697 12.65 -23.42 8.03
CA ALA A 697 12.96 -22.60 6.84
C ALA A 697 12.70 -21.06 6.88
N GLY A 698 13.15 -20.36 7.92
CA GLY A 698 13.21 -18.88 7.91
C GLY A 698 11.85 -18.17 7.99
N TYR A 699 10.79 -18.84 8.46
CA TYR A 699 9.44 -18.29 8.66
C TYR A 699 9.27 -17.73 10.08
N SER A 700 10.06 -16.72 10.39
CA SER A 700 10.04 -16.06 11.70
C SER A 700 9.57 -14.61 11.62
N ASN A 701 9.54 -14.01 10.44
CA ASN A 701 9.42 -12.56 10.31
C ASN A 701 7.98 -12.11 10.15
N PHE A 702 7.56 -11.20 11.02
CA PHE A 702 6.33 -10.43 10.86
C PHE A 702 6.70 -8.96 10.58
N THR A 703 6.44 -8.48 9.36
CA THR A 703 6.78 -7.13 8.92
C THR A 703 5.59 -6.19 9.01
N ILE A 704 5.78 -5.01 9.61
CA ILE A 704 4.76 -3.97 9.76
C ILE A 704 5.27 -2.65 9.19
N GLY A 705 4.40 -1.88 8.52
CA GLY A 705 4.69 -0.55 7.99
C GLY A 705 5.09 -0.53 6.52
N VAL A 706 4.74 -1.57 5.76
CA VAL A 706 5.16 -1.72 4.35
C VAL A 706 4.73 -0.59 3.42
N ALA A 707 3.67 0.17 3.78
CA ALA A 707 3.18 1.33 3.05
C ALA A 707 3.12 2.60 3.93
N ASN A 708 4.09 2.74 4.85
CA ASN A 708 4.28 3.93 5.70
C ASN A 708 3.15 4.23 6.70
N GLY A 709 2.24 3.29 6.95
CA GLY A 709 1.14 3.46 7.89
C GLY A 709 1.58 3.61 9.35
N SER A 710 0.84 4.42 10.10
CA SER A 710 0.98 4.57 11.55
C SER A 710 -0.20 3.95 12.28
N SER A 711 0.03 3.23 13.39
CA SER A 711 -1.05 2.56 14.12
C SER A 711 -0.71 2.30 15.59
N THR A 712 -1.74 1.96 16.36
CA THR A 712 -1.64 1.50 17.73
C THR A 712 -2.23 0.10 17.82
N PHE A 713 -1.50 -0.82 18.44
CA PHE A 713 -1.95 -2.18 18.72
C PHE A 713 -2.02 -2.37 20.24
N ASP A 714 -3.24 -2.60 20.70
CA ASP A 714 -3.57 -2.84 22.11
C ASP A 714 -3.71 -4.34 22.40
N GLY A 715 -3.27 -5.19 21.48
CA GLY A 715 -3.28 -6.64 21.65
C GLY A 715 -2.01 -7.18 22.27
N THR A 716 -1.84 -8.51 22.17
CA THR A 716 -0.62 -9.20 22.61
C THR A 716 0.04 -9.90 21.44
N ILE A 717 1.36 -9.97 21.47
CA ILE A 717 2.21 -10.67 20.50
C ILE A 717 2.93 -11.80 21.21
N ALA A 718 2.81 -13.01 20.70
CA ALA A 718 3.41 -14.20 21.29
C ALA A 718 4.13 -15.06 20.25
N ASP A 719 5.04 -15.90 20.72
CA ASP A 719 5.57 -16.98 19.90
C ASP A 719 4.47 -17.98 19.56
N ARG A 720 4.60 -18.61 18.40
CA ARG A 720 3.80 -19.78 18.06
C ARG A 720 4.47 -21.07 18.52
N SER A 721 5.55 -21.44 17.84
CA SER A 721 6.26 -22.70 18.08
C SER A 721 7.77 -22.55 18.05
N SER A 722 8.25 -21.42 17.50
CA SER A 722 9.63 -20.93 17.57
C SER A 722 9.60 -19.43 17.88
N SER A 723 10.78 -18.84 18.05
CA SER A 723 10.94 -17.41 18.30
C SER A 723 10.38 -16.56 17.15
N GLY A 724 9.36 -15.76 17.44
CA GLY A 724 8.80 -14.78 16.51
C GLY A 724 9.63 -13.51 16.42
N VAL A 725 9.92 -13.05 15.21
CA VAL A 725 10.69 -11.83 14.91
C VAL A 725 9.74 -10.74 14.43
N ILE A 726 9.83 -9.55 15.03
CA ILE A 726 9.08 -8.37 14.60
C ILE A 726 9.98 -7.44 13.80
N ARG A 727 9.51 -6.96 12.66
CA ARG A 727 10.22 -6.01 11.81
C ARG A 727 9.36 -4.81 11.48
N LYS A 728 9.74 -3.64 12.00
CA LYS A 728 9.14 -2.35 11.67
C LYS A 728 9.88 -1.73 10.50
N ILE A 729 9.15 -1.43 9.43
CA ILE A 729 9.62 -0.66 8.27
C ILE A 729 8.67 0.49 7.94
N GLY A 730 8.96 1.25 6.89
CA GLY A 730 8.22 2.44 6.50
C GLY A 730 8.48 3.62 7.43
N THR A 731 8.04 4.78 6.98
CA THR A 731 8.17 6.07 7.68
C THR A 731 7.11 6.30 8.76
N GLY A 732 6.07 5.46 8.83
CA GLY A 732 5.04 5.57 9.87
C GLY A 732 5.53 5.19 11.28
N THR A 733 4.70 5.47 12.29
CA THR A 733 4.93 5.08 13.68
C THR A 733 3.97 3.96 14.10
N ILE A 734 4.51 2.82 14.54
CA ILE A 734 3.71 1.72 15.12
C ILE A 734 3.86 1.77 16.63
N THR A 735 2.75 1.69 17.36
CA THR A 735 2.72 1.77 18.83
C THR A 735 2.25 0.47 19.44
N PHE A 736 3.03 -0.11 20.36
CA PHE A 736 2.62 -1.25 21.20
C PHE A 736 2.36 -0.78 22.62
N THR A 737 1.16 -1.06 23.14
CA THR A 737 0.71 -0.56 24.45
C THR A 737 0.67 -1.61 25.54
N ASN A 738 0.70 -2.90 25.18
CA ASN A 738 0.55 -4.02 26.12
C ASN A 738 1.79 -4.91 26.22
N ALA A 739 1.77 -5.77 27.24
CA ALA A 739 2.79 -6.79 27.47
C ALA A 739 2.79 -7.84 26.36
N ASN A 740 3.97 -8.12 25.80
CA ASN A 740 4.19 -9.13 24.78
C ASN A 740 5.11 -10.24 25.29
N SER A 741 5.05 -11.43 24.68
CA SER A 741 5.77 -12.63 25.14
C SER A 741 6.54 -13.37 24.06
N TYR A 742 6.69 -12.78 22.87
CA TYR A 742 7.54 -13.36 21.83
C TYR A 742 9.02 -13.32 22.22
N THR A 743 9.80 -14.29 21.77
CA THR A 743 11.21 -14.45 22.18
C THR A 743 12.22 -14.06 21.11
N GLY A 744 11.78 -13.81 19.87
CA GLY A 744 12.65 -13.40 18.79
C GLY A 744 12.94 -11.90 18.80
N ALA A 745 13.85 -11.49 17.90
CA ALA A 745 14.33 -10.13 17.81
C ALA A 745 13.25 -9.13 17.38
N THR A 746 13.41 -7.88 17.80
CA THR A 746 12.69 -6.74 17.22
C THR A 746 13.65 -5.91 16.37
N SER A 747 13.30 -5.64 15.12
CA SER A 747 14.12 -4.83 14.20
C SER A 747 13.34 -3.62 13.70
N ILE A 748 14.00 -2.47 13.63
CA ILE A 748 13.45 -1.20 13.13
C ILE A 748 14.34 -0.75 11.98
N SER A 749 13.82 -0.84 10.76
CA SER A 749 14.57 -0.60 9.52
C SER A 749 13.80 0.27 8.53
N ASP A 750 14.07 1.58 8.51
CA ASP A 750 13.68 2.51 7.42
C ASP A 750 14.41 3.85 7.55
N THR A 751 14.37 4.69 6.51
CA THR A 751 14.90 6.06 6.51
C THR A 751 14.21 7.02 7.48
N ALA A 752 12.94 6.84 7.84
CA ALA A 752 12.24 7.82 8.70
C ALA A 752 11.06 7.34 9.58
N GLY A 753 11.03 6.09 10.05
CA GLY A 753 9.93 5.58 10.89
C GLY A 753 10.25 5.27 12.35
N ALA A 754 9.22 5.05 13.17
CA ALA A 754 9.41 4.70 14.59
C ALA A 754 8.61 3.47 15.03
N LEU A 755 9.13 2.76 16.03
CA LEU A 755 8.37 1.84 16.88
C LEU A 755 8.27 2.50 18.26
N ARG A 756 7.05 2.76 18.74
CA ARG A 756 6.78 3.33 20.05
C ARG A 756 6.27 2.27 21.00
N ILE A 757 6.73 2.29 22.24
CA ILE A 757 6.26 1.39 23.30
C ILE A 757 5.77 2.16 24.52
N SER A 758 4.70 1.66 25.13
CA SER A 758 4.15 2.19 26.40
C SER A 758 3.92 1.11 27.46
N HIS A 759 4.58 -0.05 27.30
CA HIS A 759 4.69 -1.07 28.34
C HIS A 759 6.12 -1.62 28.41
N GLY A 760 6.58 -1.96 29.61
CA GLY A 760 7.97 -2.41 29.87
C GLY A 760 8.37 -3.72 29.18
N SER A 761 7.40 -4.56 28.84
CA SER A 761 7.56 -5.80 28.07
C SER A 761 6.89 -5.77 26.70
N ALA A 762 6.65 -4.58 26.14
CA ALA A 762 6.05 -4.45 24.81
C ALA A 762 6.94 -5.01 23.68
N LEU A 763 8.23 -5.25 23.92
CA LEU A 763 9.18 -5.80 22.95
C LEU A 763 9.36 -7.31 23.08
N GLY A 764 8.51 -7.99 23.84
CA GLY A 764 8.62 -9.42 24.11
C GLY A 764 9.55 -9.71 25.30
N THR A 765 10.21 -10.86 25.25
CA THR A 765 11.24 -11.24 26.23
C THR A 765 12.62 -10.71 25.81
N SER A 766 13.54 -10.56 26.77
CA SER A 766 14.91 -10.11 26.54
C SER A 766 15.84 -11.06 25.79
N ALA A 767 15.33 -12.18 25.28
CA ALA A 767 16.13 -13.17 24.55
C ALA A 767 16.52 -12.68 23.13
N GLY A 768 15.65 -11.91 22.48
CA GLY A 768 15.78 -11.53 21.07
C GLY A 768 16.63 -10.30 20.81
N GLY A 769 16.55 -9.28 21.66
CA GLY A 769 17.21 -8.00 21.45
C GLY A 769 16.47 -7.07 20.47
N VAL A 770 16.86 -5.80 20.49
CA VAL A 770 16.39 -4.76 19.56
C VAL A 770 17.52 -4.37 18.60
N PHE A 771 17.21 -4.25 17.31
CA PHE A 771 18.14 -3.86 16.26
C PHE A 771 17.62 -2.63 15.51
N ILE A 772 18.41 -1.56 15.42
CA ILE A 772 18.00 -0.31 14.77
C ILE A 772 19.00 0.06 13.69
N THR A 773 18.51 0.32 12.48
CA THR A 773 19.35 0.65 11.32
C THR A 773 20.00 2.04 11.39
N GLY A 774 21.16 2.16 10.74
CA GLY A 774 22.03 3.34 10.73
C GLY A 774 22.16 4.00 9.35
N GLY A 775 23.32 4.61 9.08
CA GLY A 775 23.58 5.38 7.86
C GLY A 775 22.89 6.75 7.87
N THR A 776 22.07 7.04 6.85
CA THR A 776 21.23 8.25 6.79
C THR A 776 19.84 8.05 7.38
N SER A 777 19.55 6.86 7.89
CA SER A 777 18.27 6.53 8.54
C SER A 777 17.99 7.39 9.78
N SER A 778 16.71 7.64 10.02
CA SER A 778 16.16 8.22 11.26
C SER A 778 15.21 7.26 11.99
N ALA A 779 15.33 5.95 11.75
CA ALA A 779 14.58 4.90 12.44
C ALA A 779 14.68 5.01 13.97
N ALA A 780 13.58 5.04 14.71
CA ALA A 780 13.66 5.23 16.17
C ALA A 780 12.85 4.20 16.96
N LEU A 781 13.39 3.76 18.10
CA LEU A 781 12.61 3.23 19.19
C LEU A 781 12.21 4.39 20.11
N GLU A 782 10.92 4.50 20.42
CA GLU A 782 10.37 5.55 21.28
C GLU A 782 9.74 4.99 22.54
N LEU A 783 10.04 5.59 23.69
CA LEU A 783 9.48 5.22 24.99
C LEU A 783 8.42 6.24 25.42
N SER A 784 7.31 5.78 26.01
CA SER A 784 6.23 6.65 26.49
C SER A 784 5.55 6.10 27.74
N GLY A 785 5.10 7.00 28.62
CA GLY A 785 4.17 6.65 29.70
C GLY A 785 4.81 6.24 31.04
N GLY A 786 6.13 6.42 31.21
CA GLY A 786 6.79 6.16 32.49
C GLY A 786 7.18 4.69 32.71
N ILE A 787 7.64 4.01 31.67
CA ILE A 787 7.89 2.56 31.67
C ILE A 787 9.32 2.20 32.05
N THR A 788 9.50 1.01 32.62
CA THR A 788 10.81 0.38 32.79
C THR A 788 10.93 -0.83 31.86
N VAL A 789 11.88 -0.77 30.93
CA VAL A 789 12.24 -1.90 30.06
C VAL A 789 13.42 -2.64 30.67
N ALA A 790 13.15 -3.84 31.18
CA ALA A 790 14.10 -4.59 31.99
C ALA A 790 14.89 -5.62 31.16
N GLY A 791 16.23 -5.50 31.16
CA GLY A 791 17.15 -6.52 30.62
C GLY A 791 17.22 -6.63 29.09
N GLU A 792 16.33 -5.96 28.35
CA GLU A 792 16.31 -5.94 26.90
C GLU A 792 17.59 -5.28 26.34
N SER A 793 18.29 -5.96 25.43
CA SER A 793 19.49 -5.40 24.81
C SER A 793 19.15 -4.62 23.55
N ILE A 794 19.89 -3.54 23.26
CA ILE A 794 19.80 -2.82 21.97
C ILE A 794 21.13 -2.88 21.23
N ARG A 795 21.06 -3.02 19.91
CA ARG A 795 22.16 -2.82 18.98
C ARG A 795 21.83 -1.71 18.00
N PHE A 796 22.67 -0.68 17.97
CA PHE A 796 22.58 0.44 17.03
C PHE A 796 23.59 0.27 15.89
N ASP A 797 23.13 0.36 14.66
CA ASP A 797 24.01 0.58 13.50
C ASP A 797 24.38 2.07 13.43
N GLY A 798 25.66 2.40 13.24
CA GLY A 798 26.15 3.77 13.33
C GLY A 798 25.55 4.71 12.27
N ARG A 799 25.30 5.98 12.64
CA ARG A 799 24.72 7.02 11.77
C ARG A 799 25.72 8.06 11.30
N SER A 800 25.39 8.70 10.19
CA SER A 800 26.05 9.92 9.68
C SER A 800 25.22 11.18 9.95
N THR A 801 24.12 11.04 10.70
CA THR A 801 23.16 12.11 11.06
C THR A 801 23.08 12.26 12.59
N SER A 802 22.37 13.27 13.06
CA SER A 802 22.06 13.50 14.48
C SER A 802 20.72 12.88 14.93
N SER A 803 20.00 12.18 14.05
CA SER A 803 18.70 11.57 14.40
C SER A 803 18.87 10.50 15.49
N ALA A 804 17.99 10.50 16.49
CA ALA A 804 18.01 9.54 17.61
C ALA A 804 17.68 8.10 17.20
N HIS A 805 18.40 7.13 17.74
CA HIS A 805 18.02 5.71 17.67
C HIS A 805 17.01 5.36 18.77
N LEU A 806 17.26 5.85 19.98
CA LEU A 806 16.37 5.73 21.12
C LEU A 806 15.91 7.13 21.54
N ARG A 807 14.60 7.31 21.67
CA ARG A 807 14.00 8.58 22.08
C ARG A 807 13.06 8.38 23.26
N ASN A 808 13.28 9.15 24.32
CA ASN A 808 12.27 9.37 25.35
C ASN A 808 11.22 10.34 24.79
N HIS A 809 10.06 9.83 24.43
CA HIS A 809 9.02 10.67 23.84
C HIS A 809 8.19 11.39 24.91
N SER A 810 7.77 10.67 25.97
CA SER A 810 7.02 11.24 27.11
C SER A 810 7.15 10.42 28.39
N GLY A 811 7.08 11.10 29.54
CA GLY A 811 7.16 10.49 30.87
C GLY A 811 8.58 10.05 31.26
N ASP A 812 8.70 9.55 32.49
CA ASP A 812 9.99 9.16 33.08
C ASP A 812 10.28 7.68 32.83
N ASN A 813 11.07 7.38 31.80
CA ASN A 813 11.30 6.01 31.32
C ASN A 813 12.68 5.51 31.71
N THR A 814 12.78 4.20 31.95
CA THR A 814 14.03 3.52 32.34
C THR A 814 14.37 2.37 31.40
N TRP A 815 15.61 2.30 30.93
CA TRP A 815 16.18 1.20 30.16
C TRP A 815 17.33 0.54 30.92
N THR A 816 17.22 -0.76 31.23
CA THR A 816 18.21 -1.44 32.08
C THR A 816 19.16 -2.39 31.36
N GLY A 817 18.84 -2.80 30.12
CA GLY A 817 19.71 -3.68 29.35
C GLY A 817 20.80 -2.94 28.58
N THR A 818 21.83 -3.68 28.15
CA THR A 818 23.00 -3.12 27.44
C THR A 818 22.61 -2.53 26.09
N ILE A 819 23.15 -1.35 25.76
CA ILE A 819 23.08 -0.73 24.43
C ILE A 819 24.45 -0.83 23.78
N SER A 820 24.53 -1.40 22.59
CA SER A 820 25.79 -1.75 21.92
C SER A 820 25.91 -1.15 20.51
N THR A 821 27.14 -0.77 20.15
CA THR A 821 27.46 -0.28 18.80
C THR A 821 27.62 -1.40 17.77
N ASN A 822 27.15 -1.16 16.55
CA ASN A 822 27.45 -1.94 15.35
C ASN A 822 28.09 -1.06 14.26
N VAL A 823 28.46 -1.67 13.14
CA VAL A 823 28.99 -1.05 11.93
C VAL A 823 28.11 0.09 11.40
N GLY A 824 28.69 0.93 10.54
CA GLY A 824 28.01 2.05 9.91
C GLY A 824 28.78 3.37 10.09
N GLY A 825 28.04 4.48 10.16
CA GLY A 825 28.56 5.79 10.48
C GLY A 825 29.14 5.90 11.90
N SER A 826 29.39 7.12 12.37
CA SER A 826 30.08 7.36 13.64
C SER A 826 29.15 7.66 14.81
N ASN A 827 27.87 7.97 14.58
CA ASN A 827 26.98 8.56 15.58
C ASN A 827 25.99 7.52 16.14
N TYR A 828 25.85 7.49 17.46
CA TYR A 828 25.01 6.58 18.24
C TYR A 828 24.15 7.39 19.21
N ASN A 829 23.02 7.85 18.68
CA ASN A 829 22.28 8.96 19.25
C ASN A 829 21.16 8.49 20.17
N ILE A 830 21.08 9.09 21.35
CA ILE A 830 20.05 8.86 22.37
C ILE A 830 19.48 10.21 22.74
N GLU A 831 18.16 10.33 22.72
CA GLU A 831 17.47 11.60 22.94
C GLU A 831 16.48 11.49 24.09
N SER A 832 16.49 12.48 24.98
CA SER A 832 15.36 12.73 25.87
C SER A 832 14.59 13.96 25.38
N ALA A 833 13.46 13.75 24.69
CA ALA A 833 12.68 14.86 24.15
C ALA A 833 11.87 15.56 25.25
N SER A 834 11.29 14.78 26.18
CA SER A 834 10.61 15.25 27.39
C SER A 834 10.71 14.20 28.50
N GLY A 835 10.46 14.59 29.75
CA GLY A 835 10.62 13.71 30.92
C GLY A 835 12.07 13.30 31.18
N MET A 836 12.26 12.37 32.13
CA MET A 836 13.56 11.80 32.48
C MET A 836 13.80 10.47 31.75
N LEU A 837 14.93 10.33 31.04
CA LEU A 837 15.39 9.04 30.51
C LEU A 837 16.52 8.47 31.38
N THR A 838 16.27 7.36 32.08
CA THR A 838 17.31 6.65 32.84
C THR A 838 17.83 5.44 32.08
N ILE A 839 19.15 5.38 31.86
CA ILE A 839 19.85 4.24 31.26
C ILE A 839 20.78 3.65 32.31
N SER A 840 20.40 2.49 32.85
CA SER A 840 21.23 1.77 33.83
C SER A 840 22.04 0.64 33.21
N GLY A 841 21.72 0.23 31.99
CA GLY A 841 22.54 -0.69 31.20
C GLY A 841 23.79 -0.02 30.64
N SER A 842 24.84 -0.79 30.39
CA SER A 842 26.09 -0.26 29.84
C SER A 842 25.92 0.24 28.39
N LEU A 843 26.60 1.33 28.03
CA LEU A 843 26.78 1.76 26.65
C LEU A 843 28.10 1.17 26.12
N SER A 844 28.03 0.06 25.40
CA SER A 844 29.20 -0.74 24.98
C SER A 844 29.70 -0.38 23.58
N ASN A 845 31.00 -0.11 23.44
CA ASN A 845 31.66 0.09 22.15
C ASN A 845 32.64 -1.03 21.82
N SER A 846 32.40 -1.68 20.68
CA SER A 846 33.28 -2.74 20.14
C SER A 846 33.76 -2.40 18.73
N GLN A 847 33.42 -1.22 18.20
CA GLN A 847 33.80 -0.80 16.85
C GLN A 847 35.11 -0.04 16.85
N SER A 848 35.92 -0.20 15.79
CA SER A 848 37.15 0.56 15.55
C SER A 848 36.86 1.99 15.06
N GLY A 849 37.83 2.90 15.19
CA GLY A 849 37.65 4.32 14.85
C GLY A 849 36.89 5.11 15.90
N THR A 850 36.74 6.42 15.68
CA THR A 850 36.00 7.31 16.60
C THR A 850 34.50 7.09 16.48
N ARG A 851 33.83 6.94 17.63
CA ARG A 851 32.40 6.65 17.76
C ARG A 851 31.78 7.61 18.77
N TYR A 852 30.74 8.32 18.39
CA TYR A 852 30.10 9.36 19.19
C TYR A 852 28.81 8.82 19.82
N TRP A 853 28.80 8.68 21.14
CA TRP A 853 27.57 8.56 21.92
C TRP A 853 27.01 9.96 22.10
N GLN A 854 26.01 10.32 21.30
CA GLN A 854 25.37 11.64 21.38
C GLN A 854 24.17 11.56 22.33
N LEU A 855 24.21 12.36 23.37
CA LEU A 855 23.14 12.57 24.34
C LEU A 855 22.43 13.87 23.96
N LEU A 856 21.16 13.77 23.58
CA LEU A 856 20.41 14.83 22.92
C LEU A 856 19.15 15.21 23.70
N GLY A 857 18.55 16.34 23.32
CA GLY A 857 17.16 16.70 23.63
C GLY A 857 16.98 17.80 24.68
N SER A 858 15.73 18.22 24.85
CA SER A 858 15.30 19.23 25.83
C SER A 858 14.90 18.65 27.18
N GLY A 859 14.56 17.36 27.23
CA GLY A 859 14.33 16.63 28.47
C GLY A 859 15.63 16.17 29.12
N ASP A 860 15.52 15.70 30.36
CA ASP A 860 16.67 15.28 31.15
C ASP A 860 16.99 13.80 30.96
N GLY A 861 18.22 13.41 31.25
CA GLY A 861 18.66 12.02 31.18
C GLY A 861 19.70 11.65 32.24
N ILE A 862 19.74 10.37 32.59
CA ILE A 862 20.72 9.77 33.49
C ILE A 862 21.32 8.55 32.80
N VAL A 863 22.65 8.48 32.71
CA VAL A 863 23.37 7.25 32.37
C VAL A 863 24.12 6.78 33.62
N SER A 864 23.58 5.76 34.26
CA SER A 864 24.19 5.11 35.43
C SER A 864 24.95 3.83 35.09
N GLY A 865 24.77 3.31 33.87
CA GLY A 865 25.63 2.25 33.33
C GLY A 865 26.98 2.76 32.83
N VAL A 866 27.97 1.87 32.73
CA VAL A 866 29.31 2.22 32.22
C VAL A 866 29.28 2.52 30.73
N ILE A 867 29.81 3.66 30.33
CA ILE A 867 30.05 4.04 28.93
C ILE A 867 31.44 3.56 28.50
N GLY A 868 31.52 2.87 27.37
CA GLY A 868 32.75 2.27 26.84
C GLY A 868 32.99 0.82 27.29
N ALA A 869 31.98 0.11 27.81
CA ALA A 869 32.12 -1.26 28.35
C ALA A 869 32.31 -2.38 27.29
N GLY A 870 33.09 -2.16 26.22
CA GLY A 870 33.30 -3.11 25.12
C GLY A 870 34.77 -3.41 24.83
N SER A 871 35.05 -4.06 23.70
CA SER A 871 36.42 -4.45 23.33
C SER A 871 37.29 -3.29 22.84
N ASN A 872 36.68 -2.15 22.49
CA ASN A 872 37.40 -0.95 22.06
C ASN A 872 36.92 0.31 22.82
N PRO A 873 37.17 0.40 24.13
CA PRO A 873 36.74 1.54 24.95
C PRO A 873 37.33 2.88 24.44
N SER A 874 38.59 2.88 23.99
CA SER A 874 39.29 4.10 23.56
C SER A 874 38.71 4.75 22.29
N GLY A 875 37.98 4.00 21.46
CA GLY A 875 37.31 4.54 20.28
C GLY A 875 36.02 5.32 20.58
N ALA A 876 35.45 5.19 21.78
CA ALA A 876 34.22 5.88 22.15
C ALA A 876 34.49 7.32 22.63
N THR A 877 33.60 8.22 22.26
CA THR A 877 33.54 9.64 22.64
C THR A 877 32.11 9.96 23.09
N VAL A 878 31.94 10.84 24.07
CA VAL A 878 30.61 11.32 24.50
C VAL A 878 30.41 12.75 24.03
N GLU A 879 29.23 13.02 23.47
CA GLU A 879 28.83 14.36 23.06
C GLU A 879 27.46 14.68 23.67
N LYS A 880 27.35 15.81 24.36
CA LYS A 880 26.09 16.30 24.91
C LYS A 880 25.62 17.52 24.12
N ASP A 881 24.41 17.46 23.59
CA ASP A 881 23.75 18.54 22.85
C ASP A 881 22.29 18.71 23.31
N GLY A 882 21.64 19.80 22.90
CA GLY A 882 20.29 20.18 23.33
C GLY A 882 20.25 20.88 24.70
N SER A 883 19.12 21.47 25.06
CA SER A 883 18.98 22.30 26.26
C SER A 883 18.87 21.52 27.57
N GLY A 884 18.54 20.22 27.54
CA GLY A 884 18.31 19.40 28.72
C GLY A 884 19.58 19.08 29.53
N THR A 885 19.40 18.53 30.72
CA THR A 885 20.47 18.09 31.62
C THR A 885 20.70 16.59 31.50
N TRP A 886 21.95 16.17 31.26
CA TRP A 886 22.33 14.76 31.32
C TRP A 886 23.28 14.50 32.48
N LYS A 887 23.05 13.43 33.24
CA LYS A 887 23.90 13.02 34.37
C LYS A 887 24.60 11.71 34.07
N LEU A 888 25.92 11.66 34.27
CA LEU A 888 26.74 10.44 34.23
C LEU A 888 27.08 10.04 35.67
N SER A 889 26.78 8.79 36.03
CA SER A 889 26.93 8.30 37.41
C SER A 889 27.87 7.10 37.57
N ALA A 890 28.43 6.58 36.48
CA ALA A 890 29.42 5.49 36.50
C ALA A 890 30.84 6.00 36.25
N ALA A 891 31.84 5.27 36.76
CA ALA A 891 33.21 5.41 36.29
C ALA A 891 33.30 4.86 34.86
N ASN A 892 33.55 5.74 33.89
CA ASN A 892 33.45 5.43 32.47
C ASN A 892 34.81 5.08 31.86
N LEU A 893 34.81 4.21 30.85
CA LEU A 893 36.02 3.63 30.27
C LEU A 893 36.42 4.28 28.94
N TYR A 894 35.58 5.15 28.37
CA TYR A 894 35.84 5.73 27.07
C TYR A 894 37.07 6.65 27.05
N GLY A 895 37.80 6.65 25.93
CA GLY A 895 39.08 7.38 25.78
C GLY A 895 39.07 8.52 24.79
N GLY A 896 38.03 8.66 23.95
CA GLY A 896 37.96 9.69 22.91
C GLY A 896 37.65 11.11 23.42
N GLY A 897 37.23 11.23 24.68
CA GLY A 897 36.92 12.51 25.33
C GLY A 897 35.43 12.80 25.45
N THR A 898 35.12 13.96 26.01
CA THR A 898 33.76 14.46 26.27
C THR A 898 33.61 15.86 25.67
N THR A 899 32.56 16.08 24.89
CA THR A 899 32.20 17.41 24.37
C THR A 899 30.80 17.81 24.85
N VAL A 900 30.63 19.04 25.34
CA VAL A 900 29.35 19.60 25.75
C VAL A 900 29.04 20.81 24.87
N ASN A 901 28.09 20.66 23.95
CA ASN A 901 27.68 21.67 22.98
C ASN A 901 26.52 22.55 23.48
N GLY A 902 25.66 21.99 24.34
CA GLY A 902 24.49 22.70 24.87
C GLY A 902 23.93 22.05 26.14
N GLY A 903 23.20 22.85 26.92
CA GLY A 903 22.61 22.43 28.19
C GLY A 903 23.67 22.11 29.25
N THR A 904 23.35 21.18 30.15
CA THR A 904 24.22 20.79 31.27
C THR A 904 24.59 19.31 31.20
N LEU A 905 25.87 18.99 31.37
CA LEU A 905 26.36 17.63 31.63
C LEU A 905 26.84 17.54 33.09
N VAL A 906 26.20 16.72 33.91
CA VAL A 906 26.54 16.48 35.32
C VAL A 906 27.40 15.21 35.43
N ALA A 907 28.52 15.31 36.14
CA ALA A 907 29.39 14.21 36.51
C ALA A 907 29.32 14.01 38.04
N ASP A 908 28.93 12.79 38.48
CA ASP A 908 28.56 12.53 39.90
C ASP A 908 29.52 11.62 40.68
N THR A 909 30.54 11.07 40.03
CA THR A 909 31.55 10.19 40.68
C THR A 909 32.91 10.27 39.99
N SER A 910 33.97 9.79 40.64
CA SER A 910 35.33 9.75 40.06
C SER A 910 35.37 8.95 38.76
N GLY A 911 36.10 9.43 37.74
CA GLY A 911 36.26 8.79 36.44
C GLY A 911 35.04 8.87 35.52
N THR A 912 34.07 9.73 35.82
CA THR A 912 32.84 9.88 35.02
C THR A 912 33.08 10.41 33.61
N LEU A 913 34.10 11.22 33.38
CA LEU A 913 34.32 11.85 32.07
C LEU A 913 35.30 11.07 31.17
N GLY A 914 35.64 9.84 31.54
CA GLY A 914 36.58 8.98 30.81
C GLY A 914 38.02 9.49 30.91
N THR A 915 38.86 9.05 29.96
CA THR A 915 40.31 9.37 29.95
C THR A 915 40.73 10.40 28.90
N GLY A 916 39.82 10.81 28.02
CA GLY A 916 40.09 11.81 26.97
C GLY A 916 39.90 13.25 27.45
N ASN A 917 40.06 14.20 26.52
CA ASN A 917 39.89 15.64 26.80
C ASN A 917 38.42 16.02 27.07
N LEU A 918 38.20 17.09 27.83
CA LEU A 918 36.89 17.73 27.99
C LEU A 918 36.84 19.03 27.15
N THR A 919 35.79 19.21 26.37
CA THR A 919 35.47 20.47 25.68
C THR A 919 34.08 20.95 26.08
N VAL A 920 33.96 22.20 26.54
CA VAL A 920 32.68 22.85 26.86
C VAL A 920 32.52 24.08 25.99
N ASN A 921 31.54 24.04 25.10
CA ASN A 921 31.29 25.10 24.13
C ASN A 921 30.39 26.20 24.70
N THR A 922 30.26 27.28 23.93
CA THR A 922 29.55 28.50 24.33
C THR A 922 28.12 28.20 24.76
N GLY A 923 27.77 28.61 25.98
CA GLY A 923 26.42 28.45 26.55
C GLY A 923 26.16 27.11 27.22
N ALA A 924 27.12 26.17 27.15
CA ALA A 924 27.03 24.88 27.81
C ALA A 924 27.70 24.87 29.19
N VAL A 925 27.28 23.93 30.04
CA VAL A 925 27.83 23.73 31.39
C VAL A 925 28.25 22.28 31.56
N CYS A 926 29.46 22.05 32.06
CA CYS A 926 29.85 20.77 32.65
C CYS A 926 29.92 20.94 34.17
N ASP A 927 29.16 20.16 34.93
CA ASP A 927 28.99 20.29 36.38
C ASP A 927 29.52 19.05 37.11
N LEU A 928 30.60 19.21 37.87
CA LEU A 928 31.30 18.13 38.58
C LEU A 928 30.77 18.01 40.02
N ARG A 929 29.52 17.57 40.16
CA ARG A 929 28.86 17.40 41.48
C ARG A 929 29.47 16.22 42.23
N ASN A 930 30.09 16.44 43.39
CA ASN A 930 30.63 15.39 44.28
C ASN A 930 31.67 14.43 43.66
N ALA A 931 32.26 14.78 42.52
CA ALA A 931 33.02 13.83 41.70
C ALA A 931 34.53 14.09 41.71
N SER A 932 35.22 14.05 42.85
CA SER A 932 36.68 14.25 42.88
C SER A 932 37.42 13.21 42.00
N GLY A 933 38.19 13.68 41.02
CA GLY A 933 38.81 12.88 39.98
C GLY A 933 37.85 12.52 38.83
N ALA A 934 36.85 13.36 38.54
CA ALA A 934 35.97 13.19 37.39
C ALA A 934 36.75 13.27 36.07
N LEU A 935 37.76 14.14 36.02
CA LEU A 935 38.73 14.24 34.93
C LEU A 935 39.88 13.27 35.19
N SER A 936 40.41 12.65 34.13
CA SER A 936 41.67 11.92 34.28
C SER A 936 42.83 12.90 34.47
N ASP A 937 43.82 12.52 35.28
CA ASP A 937 45.04 13.31 35.54
C ASP A 937 45.82 13.73 34.27
N ALA A 938 45.50 13.16 33.11
CA ALA A 938 46.11 13.45 31.81
C ALA A 938 45.23 14.29 30.86
N ALA A 939 43.98 14.59 31.22
CA ALA A 939 43.03 15.25 30.33
C ALA A 939 43.32 16.76 30.18
N SER A 940 43.19 17.28 28.95
CA SER A 940 43.10 18.72 28.71
C SER A 940 41.64 19.18 28.75
N VAL A 941 41.38 20.37 29.29
CA VAL A 941 40.05 20.99 29.37
C VAL A 941 40.03 22.22 28.47
N TYR A 942 39.02 22.34 27.61
CA TYR A 942 38.81 23.48 26.71
C TYR A 942 37.46 24.14 27.04
N LEU A 943 37.48 25.43 27.36
CA LEU A 943 36.29 26.23 27.60
C LEU A 943 36.21 27.32 26.53
N ASN A 944 35.19 27.23 25.67
CA ASN A 944 35.06 28.09 24.50
C ASN A 944 33.90 29.09 24.69
N GLY A 945 34.19 30.37 24.50
CA GLY A 945 33.29 31.50 24.71
C GLY A 945 32.71 31.49 26.12
N SER A 946 31.38 31.43 26.23
CA SER A 946 30.67 31.40 27.51
C SER A 946 30.47 29.99 28.09
N GLY A 947 31.23 28.98 27.63
CA GLY A 947 31.21 27.63 28.19
C GLY A 947 31.74 27.61 29.63
N LYS A 948 31.16 26.77 30.49
CA LYS A 948 31.44 26.78 31.93
C LYS A 948 31.79 25.40 32.48
N LEU A 949 32.82 25.35 33.32
CA LEU A 949 33.09 24.22 34.21
C LEU A 949 32.69 24.59 35.64
N ALA A 950 31.75 23.84 36.22
CA ALA A 950 31.29 23.99 37.60
C ALA A 950 31.95 22.91 38.49
N ILE A 951 32.50 23.31 39.63
CA ILE A 951 33.11 22.39 40.62
C ILE A 951 32.39 22.58 41.95
N ALA A 952 31.71 21.54 42.42
CA ALA A 952 30.87 21.61 43.62
C ALA A 952 31.68 21.72 44.92
N SER A 953 31.08 22.33 45.95
CA SER A 953 31.70 22.53 47.28
C SER A 953 32.34 21.25 47.84
N GLY A 954 33.65 21.27 48.10
CA GLY A 954 34.39 20.11 48.63
C GLY A 954 34.97 19.16 47.57
N VAL A 955 34.79 19.45 46.28
CA VAL A 955 35.41 18.73 45.15
C VAL A 955 36.71 19.41 44.73
N ALA A 956 37.69 18.60 44.35
CA ALA A 956 38.99 19.04 43.83
C ALA A 956 39.37 18.24 42.58
N GLU A 957 39.70 18.93 41.49
CA GLU A 957 40.05 18.32 40.21
C GLU A 957 41.46 18.71 39.78
N LEU A 958 42.27 17.71 39.44
CA LEU A 958 43.56 17.94 38.81
C LEU A 958 43.36 18.14 37.31
N VAL A 959 43.72 19.32 36.80
CA VAL A 959 43.67 19.62 35.37
C VAL A 959 45.09 19.74 34.83
N ALA A 960 45.45 18.83 33.91
CA ALA A 960 46.79 18.79 33.32
C ALA A 960 47.08 20.03 32.47
N ARG A 961 46.11 20.44 31.65
CA ARG A 961 46.14 21.68 30.86
C ARG A 961 44.73 22.23 30.72
N LEU A 962 44.54 23.50 31.04
CA LEU A 962 43.27 24.20 30.90
C LEU A 962 43.42 25.27 29.82
N PHE A 963 42.53 25.29 28.85
CA PHE A 963 42.45 26.32 27.82
C PHE A 963 41.12 27.06 27.97
N VAL A 964 41.19 28.39 28.00
CA VAL A 964 40.02 29.27 27.99
C VAL A 964 40.15 30.15 26.75
N ASP A 965 39.26 29.97 25.78
CA ASP A 965 39.34 30.63 24.46
C ASP A 965 40.73 30.46 23.82
N ASP A 966 41.22 29.21 23.78
CA ASP A 966 42.55 28.81 23.31
C ASP A 966 43.75 29.38 24.11
N ILE A 967 43.51 30.11 25.21
CA ILE A 967 44.56 30.61 26.10
C ILE A 967 44.80 29.61 27.23
N GLU A 968 46.01 29.04 27.23
CA GLU A 968 46.45 28.11 28.28
C GLU A 968 46.54 28.83 29.64
N GLN A 969 45.88 28.23 30.64
CA GLN A 969 45.89 28.61 32.04
C GLN A 969 46.89 27.74 32.82
N PRO A 970 47.33 28.15 34.02
CA PRO A 970 48.24 27.35 34.84
C PRO A 970 47.68 25.95 35.13
N ALA A 971 48.51 24.91 34.94
CA ALA A 971 48.17 23.56 35.37
C ALA A 971 48.05 23.50 36.91
N GLY A 972 47.11 22.72 37.43
CA GLY A 972 46.93 22.62 38.88
C GLY A 972 45.63 21.97 39.33
N VAL A 973 45.43 21.97 40.65
CA VAL A 973 44.20 21.49 41.30
C VAL A 973 43.19 22.64 41.37
N TYR A 974 42.02 22.45 40.79
CA TYR A 974 40.90 23.38 40.79
C TYR A 974 39.87 22.91 41.81
N THR A 975 39.41 23.81 42.68
CA THR A 975 38.46 23.50 43.78
C THR A 975 37.29 24.47 43.79
N SER A 976 36.26 24.11 44.53
CA SER A 976 35.03 24.90 44.73
C SER A 976 35.18 26.18 45.56
N THR A 977 36.36 26.49 46.08
CA THR A 977 36.58 27.70 46.89
C THR A 977 36.46 29.00 46.08
N SER A 978 36.15 28.91 44.78
CA SER A 978 36.09 30.03 43.83
C SER A 978 35.38 29.58 42.54
N GLY A 979 34.40 30.36 42.08
CA GLY A 979 33.44 30.03 41.02
C GLY A 979 34.00 29.74 39.62
N PHE A 980 33.07 29.50 38.69
CA PHE A 980 33.26 29.04 37.31
C PHE A 980 34.48 29.63 36.59
N VAL A 981 35.17 28.79 35.79
CA VAL A 981 36.16 29.26 34.80
C VAL A 981 35.41 29.80 33.57
N THR A 982 35.64 31.06 33.16
CA THR A 982 35.04 31.71 31.96
C THR A 982 36.03 32.64 31.26
N GLY A 983 35.82 32.95 29.96
CA GLY A 983 36.58 33.97 29.19
C GLY A 983 35.85 35.33 29.13
N ALA A 984 36.48 36.52 29.05
CA ALA A 984 37.84 36.90 28.67
C ALA A 984 38.49 37.84 29.71
N GLY A 985 39.63 37.45 30.28
CA GLY A 985 40.49 38.30 31.12
C GLY A 985 40.52 37.94 32.60
N SER A 986 41.67 37.38 33.04
CA SER A 986 42.04 37.06 34.43
C SER A 986 41.09 36.15 35.19
N LEU A 987 41.63 35.42 36.17
CA LEU A 987 40.86 34.65 37.14
C LEU A 987 40.01 35.64 37.98
N VAL A 988 38.84 36.03 37.50
CA VAL A 988 37.91 36.82 38.29
C VAL A 988 37.08 35.84 39.12
N VAL A 989 37.58 35.61 40.33
CA VAL A 989 36.77 35.12 41.45
C VAL A 989 35.76 36.22 41.78
N THR A 990 34.60 36.22 41.12
CA THR A 990 33.46 37.00 41.60
C THR A 990 32.89 36.27 42.80
N ASP A 991 33.06 36.90 43.97
CA ASP A 991 32.31 36.61 45.18
C ASP A 991 30.83 36.50 44.83
N GLY A 992 30.34 35.28 45.00
CA GLY A 992 28.94 34.96 44.96
C GLY A 992 28.69 34.02 46.12
N THR A 993 28.78 34.53 47.34
CA THR A 993 27.64 34.23 48.21
C THR A 993 26.41 34.60 47.39
N VAL A 994 25.78 33.60 46.76
CA VAL A 994 24.43 33.80 46.24
C VAL A 994 23.64 34.05 47.52
N VAL A 995 23.44 35.32 47.84
CA VAL A 995 22.30 35.72 48.62
C VAL A 995 21.15 35.26 47.75
N LEU A 996 20.69 34.03 48.03
CA LEU A 996 19.54 33.46 47.37
C LEU A 996 18.47 34.53 47.44
N THR A 997 17.89 34.87 46.29
CA THR A 997 16.69 35.68 46.32
C THR A 997 15.71 35.01 47.28
N PRO A 998 14.83 35.78 47.94
CA PRO A 998 13.89 35.16 48.87
C PRO A 998 13.04 34.04 48.22
N ALA A 999 12.90 34.03 46.88
CA ALA A 999 12.28 32.95 46.12
C ALA A 999 13.17 31.71 46.01
N GLU A 1000 14.44 31.88 45.65
CA GLU A 1000 15.41 30.79 45.59
C GLU A 1000 15.65 30.16 46.97
N GLN A 1001 15.69 30.97 48.04
CA GLN A 1001 15.85 30.48 49.40
C GLN A 1001 14.65 29.64 49.85
N TRP A 1002 13.44 30.06 49.47
CA TRP A 1002 12.21 29.32 49.75
C TRP A 1002 12.19 27.99 48.99
N ARG A 1003 12.47 27.97 47.67
CA ARG A 1003 12.54 26.72 46.90
C ARG A 1003 13.63 25.78 47.41
N GLN A 1004 14.78 26.33 47.80
CA GLN A 1004 15.88 25.55 48.37
C GLN A 1004 15.48 24.86 49.67
N THR A 1005 14.60 25.50 50.46
CA THR A 1005 14.12 24.98 51.75
C THR A 1005 13.11 23.85 51.57
N TYR A 1006 12.14 24.01 50.66
CA TYR A 1006 11.06 23.03 50.50
C TYR A 1006 11.36 21.94 49.48
N PHE A 1007 12.09 22.23 48.41
CA PHE A 1007 12.30 21.29 47.29
C PHE A 1007 13.76 20.90 47.08
N GLY A 1008 14.68 21.47 47.86
CA GLY A 1008 16.11 21.19 47.73
C GLY A 1008 16.76 21.76 46.46
N THR A 1009 16.08 22.66 45.74
CA THR A 1009 16.55 23.32 44.50
C THR A 1009 16.29 24.83 44.54
N THR A 1010 17.12 25.65 43.88
CA THR A 1010 16.86 27.09 43.69
C THR A 1010 16.03 27.39 42.44
N GLU A 1011 15.94 26.42 41.52
CA GLU A 1011 15.33 26.56 40.20
C GLU A 1011 13.80 26.61 40.25
N ASN A 1012 13.19 27.42 39.37
CA ASN A 1012 11.74 27.54 39.21
C ASN A 1012 11.18 26.46 38.25
N THR A 1013 11.41 25.19 38.55
CA THR A 1013 11.07 24.07 37.66
C THR A 1013 10.56 22.84 38.42
N GLY A 1014 9.87 21.93 37.73
CA GLY A 1014 9.26 20.74 38.33
C GLY A 1014 8.32 21.11 39.48
N ASN A 1015 8.29 20.29 40.54
CA ASN A 1015 7.46 20.55 41.72
C ASN A 1015 7.79 21.87 42.45
N ALA A 1016 8.93 22.51 42.15
CA ALA A 1016 9.31 23.79 42.74
C ALA A 1016 8.83 25.01 41.92
N ALA A 1017 8.18 24.78 40.77
CA ALA A 1017 7.76 25.88 39.91
C ALA A 1017 6.57 26.64 40.53
N ASP A 1018 6.56 27.97 40.35
CA ASP A 1018 5.61 28.90 40.98
C ASP A 1018 4.13 28.56 40.74
N ASP A 1019 3.83 27.85 39.65
CA ASP A 1019 2.49 27.45 39.20
C ASP A 1019 2.11 26.00 39.54
N GLN A 1020 2.97 25.24 40.21
CA GLN A 1020 2.66 23.88 40.65
C GLN A 1020 2.00 23.87 42.02
N ASP A 1021 1.18 22.86 42.26
CA ASP A 1021 0.50 22.53 43.52
C ASP A 1021 0.89 21.08 43.87
N PRO A 1022 2.07 20.83 44.48
CA PRO A 1022 2.59 19.48 44.67
C PRO A 1022 1.82 18.64 45.71
N ASP A 1023 1.14 19.30 46.65
CA ASP A 1023 0.37 18.65 47.70
C ASP A 1023 -1.15 18.59 47.41
N HIS A 1024 -1.56 19.16 46.27
CA HIS A 1024 -2.92 19.16 45.72
C HIS A 1024 -3.95 19.83 46.66
N ASP A 1025 -3.54 20.88 47.37
CA ASP A 1025 -4.36 21.56 48.36
C ASP A 1025 -5.19 22.74 47.77
N GLY A 1026 -4.96 23.02 46.48
CA GLY A 1026 -5.60 24.06 45.67
C GLY A 1026 -4.81 25.37 45.59
N TYR A 1027 -3.64 25.48 46.21
CA TYR A 1027 -2.74 26.62 46.12
C TYR A 1027 -1.47 26.26 45.35
N VAL A 1028 -1.07 27.14 44.44
CA VAL A 1028 0.22 26.99 43.78
C VAL A 1028 1.33 27.53 44.66
N ASN A 1029 2.54 27.02 44.47
CA ASN A 1029 3.75 27.37 45.21
C ASN A 1029 3.95 28.88 45.43
N LEU A 1030 3.66 29.72 44.43
CA LEU A 1030 3.78 31.18 44.59
C LEU A 1030 2.81 31.75 45.64
N LEU A 1031 1.59 31.22 45.70
CA LEU A 1031 0.59 31.63 46.69
C LEU A 1031 0.99 31.13 48.08
N GLU A 1032 1.40 29.87 48.17
CA GLU A 1032 1.84 29.27 49.43
C GLU A 1032 3.03 30.02 50.03
N ARG A 1033 3.99 30.36 49.18
CA ARG A 1033 5.11 31.23 49.53
C ARG A 1033 4.69 32.60 50.03
N ALA A 1034 3.73 33.25 49.36
CA ALA A 1034 3.24 34.57 49.74
C ALA A 1034 2.53 34.56 51.10
N PHE A 1035 1.76 33.51 51.38
CA PHE A 1035 0.99 33.34 52.61
C PHE A 1035 1.78 32.67 53.75
N GLY A 1036 2.94 32.06 53.47
CA GLY A 1036 3.76 31.36 54.46
C GLY A 1036 3.26 29.94 54.76
N LEU A 1037 2.65 29.28 53.78
CA LEU A 1037 2.17 27.89 53.83
C LEU A 1037 3.27 26.90 53.40
N ASN A 1038 3.05 25.61 53.68
CA ASN A 1038 3.96 24.52 53.34
C ASN A 1038 3.57 23.81 52.02
N PRO A 1039 4.34 24.00 50.93
CA PRO A 1039 4.04 23.44 49.61
C PRO A 1039 4.22 21.93 49.45
N LEU A 1040 4.57 21.24 50.53
CA LEU A 1040 4.68 19.78 50.57
C LEU A 1040 3.68 19.16 51.55
N GLY A 1041 2.77 19.94 52.14
CA GLY A 1041 1.87 19.44 53.16
C GLY A 1041 0.60 20.27 53.32
N HIS A 1042 -0.53 19.59 53.19
CA HIS A 1042 -1.86 20.20 53.20
C HIS A 1042 -2.15 21.03 54.47
N ASP A 1043 -1.99 22.36 54.39
CA ASP A 1043 -2.14 23.28 55.51
C ASP A 1043 -3.55 23.89 55.58
N ALA A 1044 -4.30 23.58 56.65
CA ALA A 1044 -5.63 24.16 56.89
C ALA A 1044 -5.60 25.52 57.61
N THR A 1045 -4.49 25.86 58.27
CA THR A 1045 -4.33 27.06 59.08
C THR A 1045 -3.47 28.09 58.36
N GLY A 1046 -4.01 29.31 58.15
CA GLY A 1046 -3.26 30.42 57.54
C GLY A 1046 -3.76 30.86 56.17
N ARG A 1047 -4.66 30.09 55.55
CA ARG A 1047 -5.34 30.44 54.30
C ARG A 1047 -6.15 31.74 54.44
N PRO A 1048 -6.20 32.59 53.40
CA PRO A 1048 -7.08 33.76 53.39
C PRO A 1048 -8.53 33.37 53.62
N PHE A 1049 -9.23 34.09 54.49
CA PHE A 1049 -10.65 33.86 54.77
C PHE A 1049 -11.43 35.16 54.95
N ILE A 1050 -12.74 35.06 54.79
CA ILE A 1050 -13.66 36.18 54.98
C ILE A 1050 -14.15 36.16 56.43
N ASP A 1051 -13.94 37.27 57.13
CA ASP A 1051 -14.50 37.53 58.45
C ASP A 1051 -15.72 38.46 58.33
N THR A 1052 -16.84 38.02 58.91
CA THR A 1052 -18.13 38.75 58.92
C THR A 1052 -18.62 39.08 60.33
N THR A 1053 -17.83 38.80 61.36
CA THR A 1053 -18.27 38.82 62.76
C THR A 1053 -18.55 40.24 63.32
N GLY A 1054 -18.16 41.30 62.61
CA GLY A 1054 -18.31 42.70 63.01
C GLY A 1054 -19.39 43.51 62.29
N GLY A 1055 -20.30 42.88 61.53
CA GLY A 1055 -21.34 43.60 60.77
C GLY A 1055 -20.86 44.24 59.46
N GLY A 1056 -19.63 43.91 59.02
CA GLY A 1056 -19.03 44.31 57.75
C GLY A 1056 -18.23 43.16 57.13
N PHE A 1057 -17.82 43.32 55.87
CA PHE A 1057 -16.98 42.36 55.15
C PHE A 1057 -15.50 42.68 55.39
N ALA A 1058 -14.75 41.71 55.92
CA ALA A 1058 -13.30 41.82 56.04
C ALA A 1058 -12.58 40.61 55.44
N LEU A 1059 -11.49 40.87 54.73
CA LEU A 1059 -10.58 39.83 54.23
C LEU A 1059 -9.40 39.71 55.20
N VAL A 1060 -9.22 38.53 55.78
CA VAL A 1060 -8.10 38.22 56.67
C VAL A 1060 -7.13 37.29 55.95
N PHE A 1061 -5.85 37.66 55.92
CA PHE A 1061 -4.81 36.88 55.23
C PHE A 1061 -3.45 37.02 55.91
N GLN A 1062 -2.60 36.03 55.71
CA GLN A 1062 -1.22 36.05 56.20
C GLN A 1062 -0.29 36.69 55.17
N GLN A 1063 0.85 37.20 55.63
CA GLN A 1063 1.96 37.59 54.76
C GLN A 1063 3.23 36.96 55.32
N SER A 1064 3.91 36.17 54.50
CA SER A 1064 5.21 35.59 54.84
C SER A 1064 6.24 36.69 55.08
N ARG A 1065 6.94 36.63 56.21
CA ARG A 1065 8.08 37.53 56.48
C ARG A 1065 9.29 37.17 55.64
N ALA A 1066 9.38 35.93 55.17
CA ALA A 1066 10.46 35.47 54.31
C ALA A 1066 10.30 35.98 52.87
N ALA A 1067 9.07 36.21 52.39
CA ALA A 1067 8.79 36.71 51.04
C ALA A 1067 8.96 38.25 50.92
N THR A 1068 10.16 38.75 51.22
CA THR A 1068 10.47 40.19 51.23
C THR A 1068 10.48 40.86 49.84
N ASP A 1069 10.50 40.04 48.80
CA ASP A 1069 10.38 40.35 47.37
C ASP A 1069 8.94 40.29 46.86
N LEU A 1070 7.93 40.04 47.70
CA LEU A 1070 6.53 40.04 47.29
C LEU A 1070 5.74 41.14 47.98
N THR A 1071 4.99 41.90 47.20
CA THR A 1071 4.02 42.89 47.68
C THR A 1071 2.60 42.34 47.52
N LEU A 1072 1.83 42.33 48.60
CA LEU A 1072 0.40 41.98 48.58
C LEU A 1072 -0.42 43.26 48.52
N VAL A 1073 -1.20 43.41 47.45
CA VAL A 1073 -2.11 44.55 47.25
C VAL A 1073 -3.52 44.03 47.18
N VAL A 1074 -4.42 44.58 48.02
CA VAL A 1074 -5.85 44.33 47.86
C VAL A 1074 -6.36 45.20 46.73
N GLU A 1075 -6.86 44.57 45.67
CA GLU A 1075 -7.51 45.24 44.57
C GLU A 1075 -9.01 45.03 44.64
N LEU A 1076 -9.75 45.97 44.07
CA LEU A 1076 -11.18 45.84 43.86
C LEU A 1076 -11.54 46.04 42.39
N SER A 1077 -12.62 45.39 41.99
CA SER A 1077 -13.25 45.55 40.68
C SER A 1077 -14.77 45.61 40.84
N PRO A 1078 -15.46 46.53 40.15
CA PRO A 1078 -16.92 46.54 40.15
C PRO A 1078 -17.56 45.41 39.30
N ASP A 1079 -16.81 44.78 38.38
CA ASP A 1079 -17.38 43.91 37.33
C ASP A 1079 -16.52 42.71 36.87
N LEU A 1080 -15.37 42.46 37.51
CA LEU A 1080 -14.36 41.45 37.15
C LEU A 1080 -13.65 41.67 35.79
N GLY A 1081 -13.89 42.79 35.09
CA GLY A 1081 -13.21 43.10 33.83
C GLY A 1081 -11.70 43.23 34.00
N THR A 1082 -10.89 42.71 33.07
CA THR A 1082 -9.43 42.66 33.19
C THR A 1082 -8.76 44.04 33.36
N SER A 1083 -9.40 45.11 32.88
CA SER A 1083 -8.94 46.51 33.02
C SER A 1083 -9.64 47.29 34.15
N SER A 1084 -10.59 46.68 34.85
CA SER A 1084 -11.40 47.34 35.90
C SER A 1084 -10.78 47.23 37.30
N TRP A 1085 -9.81 46.33 37.46
CA TRP A 1085 -9.08 46.12 38.71
C TRP A 1085 -8.24 47.35 39.03
N ARG A 1086 -8.43 47.87 40.23
CA ARG A 1086 -7.62 48.96 40.78
C ARG A 1086 -7.27 48.67 42.23
N ASP A 1087 -6.12 49.17 42.67
CA ASP A 1087 -5.71 49.11 44.06
C ASP A 1087 -6.78 49.78 44.93
N ALA A 1088 -7.23 49.09 45.98
CA ALA A 1088 -8.10 49.71 46.97
C ALA A 1088 -7.26 50.76 47.71
N ILE A 1089 -7.57 52.05 47.53
CA ILE A 1089 -6.76 53.15 48.10
C ILE A 1089 -6.72 53.00 49.63
N LEU A 1090 -5.55 52.64 50.15
CA LEU A 1090 -5.26 52.53 51.57
C LEU A 1090 -4.82 53.89 52.10
N ALA A 1091 -5.72 54.66 52.72
CA ALA A 1091 -5.31 55.85 53.46
C ALA A 1091 -6.37 56.23 54.50
N PRO A 1092 -6.04 57.07 55.49
CA PRO A 1092 -7.02 57.96 56.09
C PRO A 1092 -7.41 59.02 55.03
N ALA A 1093 -8.03 58.59 53.93
CA ALA A 1093 -8.64 59.45 52.92
C ALA A 1093 -10.17 59.25 53.02
N PRO A 1094 -10.97 60.32 52.94
CA PRO A 1094 -12.43 60.25 53.13
C PRO A 1094 -13.19 59.44 52.06
N ASN A 1095 -12.49 58.86 51.08
CA ASN A 1095 -13.02 57.98 50.01
C ASN A 1095 -12.23 56.66 49.90
N ALA A 1096 -11.59 56.19 50.98
CA ALA A 1096 -10.90 54.89 50.96
C ALA A 1096 -11.93 53.75 50.87
N ASP A 1097 -11.73 52.82 49.93
CA ASP A 1097 -12.63 51.67 49.72
C ASP A 1097 -12.46 50.56 50.80
N GLY A 1098 -11.49 50.74 51.70
CA GLY A 1098 -11.27 49.89 52.87
C GLY A 1098 -10.04 50.29 53.67
N THR A 1099 -9.89 49.70 54.86
CA THR A 1099 -8.76 49.91 55.76
C THR A 1099 -8.01 48.60 55.96
N LEU A 1100 -6.72 48.57 55.62
CA LEU A 1100 -5.83 47.46 55.93
C LEU A 1100 -5.19 47.68 57.31
N GLU A 1101 -5.43 46.76 58.23
CA GLU A 1101 -4.84 46.75 59.57
C GLU A 1101 -3.96 45.51 59.74
N LEU A 1102 -2.82 45.66 60.42
CA LEU A 1102 -2.03 44.55 60.92
C LEU A 1102 -2.62 44.13 62.28
N ILE A 1103 -3.33 42.99 62.31
CA ILE A 1103 -4.10 42.55 63.49
C ILE A 1103 -3.31 41.59 64.40
N ASP A 1104 -2.27 40.95 63.87
CA ASP A 1104 -1.33 40.15 64.67
C ASP A 1104 0.06 40.14 64.03
N ASP A 1105 1.06 40.60 64.77
CA ASP A 1105 2.48 40.62 64.40
C ASP A 1105 3.32 39.75 65.37
N THR A 1106 2.67 38.96 66.21
CA THR A 1106 3.35 38.08 67.18
C THR A 1106 3.95 36.80 66.60
N PRO A 1107 3.43 36.20 65.50
CA PRO A 1107 4.05 35.04 64.90
C PRO A 1107 5.43 35.36 64.30
N PRO A 1108 6.42 34.48 64.47
CA PRO A 1108 7.79 34.73 64.01
C PRO A 1108 7.94 34.70 62.48
N ASP A 1109 7.08 33.96 61.77
CA ASP A 1109 7.26 33.70 60.33
C ASP A 1109 6.25 34.44 59.43
N VAL A 1110 5.13 34.90 60.00
CA VAL A 1110 4.03 35.56 59.26
C VAL A 1110 3.51 36.80 59.98
N ARG A 1111 2.87 37.70 59.21
CA ARG A 1111 2.03 38.79 59.68
C ARG A 1111 0.58 38.54 59.32
N ILE A 1112 -0.36 38.83 60.21
CA ILE A 1112 -1.79 38.66 59.92
C ILE A 1112 -2.43 40.03 59.66
N HIS A 1113 -2.95 40.19 58.45
CA HIS A 1113 -3.60 41.41 58.00
C HIS A 1113 -5.13 41.22 57.95
N ARG A 1114 -5.86 42.28 58.31
CA ARG A 1114 -7.32 42.40 58.11
C ARG A 1114 -7.60 43.61 57.24
N PHE A 1115 -8.15 43.38 56.05
CA PHE A 1115 -8.70 44.43 55.22
C PHE A 1115 -10.20 44.56 55.47
N THR A 1116 -10.62 45.65 56.13
CA THR A 1116 -12.03 45.93 56.42
C THR A 1116 -12.59 46.87 55.35
N VAL A 1117 -13.63 46.45 54.64
CA VAL A 1117 -14.28 47.29 53.63
C VAL A 1117 -15.07 48.41 54.31
N THR A 1118 -14.77 49.66 53.95
CA THR A 1118 -15.40 50.86 54.56
C THR A 1118 -15.94 51.78 53.46
N GLY A 1119 -17.05 51.39 52.83
CA GLY A 1119 -17.66 52.23 51.79
C GLY A 1119 -18.99 51.70 51.28
N THR A 1120 -19.81 52.59 50.72
CA THR A 1120 -21.13 52.31 50.12
C THR A 1120 -21.04 51.64 48.73
N ALA A 1121 -19.91 50.99 48.40
CA ALA A 1121 -19.72 50.31 47.13
C ALA A 1121 -20.41 48.93 47.16
N ASP A 1122 -21.75 48.95 47.20
CA ASP A 1122 -22.58 47.77 47.00
C ASP A 1122 -22.17 47.08 45.70
N ARG A 1123 -21.61 45.86 45.80
CA ARG A 1123 -21.26 44.91 44.70
C ARG A 1123 -19.86 45.02 44.07
N SER A 1124 -18.83 45.39 44.83
CA SER A 1124 -17.45 45.22 44.34
C SER A 1124 -16.87 43.84 44.70
N PHE A 1125 -16.06 43.29 43.79
CA PHE A 1125 -15.24 42.10 43.99
C PHE A 1125 -13.88 42.52 44.52
N TYR A 1126 -13.31 41.72 45.42
CA TYR A 1126 -11.99 41.97 46.00
C TYR A 1126 -11.07 40.79 45.73
N ARG A 1127 -9.80 41.05 45.47
CA ARG A 1127 -8.75 40.03 45.38
C ARG A 1127 -7.46 40.52 46.02
N ILE A 1128 -6.59 39.58 46.35
CA ILE A 1128 -5.20 39.86 46.71
C ILE A 1128 -4.38 39.67 45.45
N ARG A 1129 -3.77 40.74 44.94
CA ARG A 1129 -2.78 40.68 43.88
C ARG A 1129 -1.41 40.57 44.54
N ILE A 1130 -0.66 39.55 44.14
CA ILE A 1130 0.73 39.36 44.53
C ILE A 1130 1.59 39.90 43.39
N GLN A 1131 2.53 40.79 43.71
CA GLN A 1131 3.48 41.36 42.76
C GLN A 1131 4.91 41.10 43.25
N PRO A 1132 5.80 40.63 42.37
CA PRO A 1132 7.25 40.66 42.62
C PRO A 1132 7.80 42.08 42.80
#